data_AF-A0A845XFN2-F1
#
_entry.id   AF-A0A845XFN2-F1
#
_cell.length_a   1.000
_cell.length_b   1.000
_cell.length_c   1.000
_cell.angle_alpha   90.00
_cell.angle_beta   90.00
_cell.angle_gamma   90.00
#
_symmetry.space_group_name_H-M   'P 1'
#
loop_
_entity.id
_entity.type
_entity.pdbx_description
1 polymer ?
#
loop_
_entity_poly.entity_id
_entity_poly.type
_entity_poly.pdbx_seq_one_letter_code
_entity_poly.pdbx_strand_id
1 'polypeptide(L)'
;MQAPKIDQRSYEDIVTYTEACAKAFTDWRPLADNKPDGGRSLIRIFGHLATIVSDRINQVPDKNFLAFLDLIGTSIGPPRPARVPLTFYLATGSTEALVPAQTEVAAPPTEGEEEEVIFETERDLALTNVQLQAVFVREPEQDRYSDRTQQATGQEDAAFLTFAGDQPIEHSLYLACDELLTLPESKTLTLTIDSPNAVGLAAVPITWSYWNGEVWKPILGIIEGLEVEIGYGEVIVQPGKAIDYQGREINLLEKYDLDLSSNTNQTRLVVISYSDSEPVVELIAETDTSKPANSHIRLARLDIDDQNQISKSFPSLTNSGDSEWEVSIENLPVPSQESINGINAAWLKAQLTNTPLPPPQLLPQINHISASVQINGSDVAPELCFFDTDELDLSKDFYPFGEEPGFNDTFYLASQEVLSKPGAEVTVDLVLSSDAPPVNTTGGVEVRWEVWNGSTWEIVKHNSSGLSAANFTIGGAFTFTLPDQMGPQPVNGESNYWLRARIITGNYGTEEATAEETSTTLQPSRAISTTLTQAVSSGANTLQVSSASGFQDNDSILIGADTSQPEYAQISSISSNTLTLTNTIYSDHASGATVELFEQEVSSGINTIIPELLLTFSAGHPPGGIDSNYYSD
;
A
#
# COMPACT_ATOMS: atom_id res chain seq x y z
N MET A 1 65.41 16.47 12.39
CA MET A 1 65.54 17.81 12.99
C MET A 1 66.95 18.28 12.71
N GLN A 2 67.15 19.43 12.08
CA GLN A 2 68.48 19.89 11.67
C GLN A 2 69.23 20.42 12.90
N ALA A 3 70.50 20.03 13.08
CA ALA A 3 71.27 20.50 14.22
C ALA A 3 71.46 22.03 14.19
N PRO A 4 71.46 22.70 15.36
CA PRO A 4 71.69 24.13 15.42
C PRO A 4 73.09 24.47 14.93
N LYS A 5 73.20 25.51 14.08
CA LYS A 5 74.50 26.02 13.64
C LYS A 5 75.24 26.66 14.82
N ILE A 6 76.49 26.25 15.02
CA ILE A 6 77.42 26.84 15.99
C ILE A 6 77.86 28.23 15.53
N ASP A 7 78.16 28.40 14.23
CA ASP A 7 78.44 29.70 13.62
C ASP A 7 77.32 30.07 12.66
N GLN A 8 76.60 31.14 12.99
CA GLN A 8 75.44 31.62 12.24
C GLN A 8 75.81 32.60 11.13
N ARG A 9 77.07 33.04 11.06
CA ARG A 9 77.50 34.05 10.08
C ARG A 9 77.46 33.46 8.68
N SER A 10 76.82 34.18 7.76
CA SER A 10 76.90 33.89 6.34
C SER A 10 78.25 34.35 5.76
N TYR A 11 78.55 33.92 4.53
CA TYR A 11 79.69 34.42 3.77
C TYR A 11 79.68 35.96 3.68
N GLU A 12 78.52 36.58 3.43
CA GLU A 12 78.41 38.03 3.31
C GLU A 12 78.62 38.75 4.65
N ASP A 13 78.19 38.14 5.77
CA ASP A 13 78.45 38.69 7.11
C ASP A 13 79.94 38.68 7.42
N ILE A 14 80.64 37.60 7.04
CA ILE A 14 82.09 37.48 7.22
C ILE A 14 82.83 38.50 6.35
N VAL A 15 82.44 38.65 5.07
CA VAL A 15 83.04 39.63 4.16
C VAL A 15 82.81 41.05 4.67
N THR A 16 81.59 41.39 5.08
CA THR A 16 81.22 42.71 5.59
C THR A 16 81.98 43.04 6.87
N TYR A 17 82.04 42.11 7.82
CA TYR A 17 82.78 42.27 9.06
C TYR A 17 84.27 42.44 8.80
N THR A 18 84.84 41.63 7.91
CA THR A 18 86.27 41.70 7.57
C THR A 18 86.60 43.01 6.85
N GLU A 19 85.72 43.51 5.97
CA GLU A 19 85.89 44.82 5.34
C GLU A 19 85.81 45.96 6.36
N ALA A 20 84.91 45.87 7.35
CA ALA A 20 84.83 46.83 8.45
C ALA A 20 86.12 46.82 9.30
N CYS A 21 86.65 45.65 9.65
CA CYS A 21 87.92 45.52 10.35
C CYS A 21 89.08 46.08 9.54
N ALA A 22 89.16 45.78 8.24
CA ALA A 22 90.21 46.29 7.37
C ALA A 22 90.21 47.84 7.32
N LYS A 23 89.03 48.47 7.25
CA LYS A 23 88.89 49.94 7.31
C LYS A 23 89.31 50.52 8.66
N ALA A 24 89.03 49.83 9.76
CA ALA A 24 89.28 50.31 11.12
C ALA A 24 90.76 50.18 11.53
N PHE A 25 91.43 49.11 11.11
CA PHE A 25 92.76 48.74 11.61
C PHE A 25 93.88 48.89 10.59
N THR A 26 93.58 49.30 9.36
CA THR A 26 94.59 49.52 8.30
C THR A 26 94.35 50.83 7.56
N ASP A 27 95.34 51.28 6.80
CA ASP A 27 95.23 52.45 5.94
C ASP A 27 94.47 52.18 4.62
N TRP A 28 94.06 50.93 4.35
CA TRP A 28 93.32 50.58 3.14
C TRP A 28 91.92 51.19 3.13
N ARG A 29 91.49 51.76 1.99
CA ARG A 29 90.15 52.31 1.77
C ARG A 29 89.61 51.80 0.44
N PRO A 30 88.36 51.29 0.40
CA PRO A 30 87.79 50.79 -0.86
C PRO A 30 87.53 51.93 -1.85
N LEU A 31 87.61 51.61 -3.13
CA LEU A 31 87.24 52.53 -4.20
C LEU A 31 85.74 52.86 -4.16
N ALA A 32 85.41 54.12 -4.41
CA ALA A 32 84.05 54.65 -4.34
C ALA A 32 83.11 54.08 -5.43
N ASP A 33 83.65 53.51 -6.51
CA ASP A 33 82.88 52.96 -7.65
C ASP A 33 82.46 51.50 -7.47
N ASN A 34 82.66 50.97 -6.26
CA ASN A 34 82.32 49.61 -5.85
C ASN A 34 83.00 48.49 -6.66
N LYS A 35 84.02 48.80 -7.48
CA LYS A 35 84.75 47.80 -8.26
C LYS A 35 85.69 46.97 -7.38
N PRO A 36 85.98 45.71 -7.77
CA PRO A 36 86.91 44.87 -7.03
C PRO A 36 88.33 45.45 -7.12
N ASP A 37 88.91 45.77 -5.97
CA ASP A 37 90.33 46.03 -5.81
C ASP A 37 91.04 44.82 -5.19
N GLY A 38 92.37 44.86 -5.09
CA GLY A 38 93.14 43.77 -4.49
C GLY A 38 92.73 43.47 -3.04
N GLY A 39 92.39 44.51 -2.27
CA GLY A 39 91.92 44.39 -0.89
C GLY A 39 90.60 43.64 -0.77
N ARG A 40 89.58 44.05 -1.54
CA ARG A 40 88.27 43.37 -1.59
C ARG A 40 88.37 41.95 -2.11
N SER A 41 89.26 41.69 -3.07
CA SER A 41 89.48 40.34 -3.59
C SER A 41 90.05 39.41 -2.51
N LEU A 42 91.04 39.88 -1.75
CA LEU A 42 91.60 39.13 -0.61
C LEU A 42 90.56 38.94 0.51
N ILE A 43 89.76 39.95 0.82
CA ILE A 43 88.67 39.85 1.80
C ILE A 43 87.63 38.79 1.37
N ARG A 44 87.26 38.74 0.09
CA ARG A 44 86.33 37.74 -0.45
C ARG A 44 86.93 36.33 -0.43
N ILE A 45 88.21 36.18 -0.80
CA ILE A 45 88.92 34.90 -0.68
C ILE A 45 88.98 34.43 0.77
N PHE A 46 89.31 35.32 1.70
CA PHE A 46 89.29 35.03 3.13
C PHE A 46 87.88 34.64 3.60
N GLY A 47 86.84 35.38 3.18
CA GLY A 47 85.45 35.06 3.45
C GLY A 47 85.10 33.63 3.01
N HIS A 48 85.52 33.23 1.81
CA HIS A 48 85.29 31.88 1.31
C HIS A 48 86.01 30.81 2.16
N LEU A 49 87.28 31.01 2.48
CA LEU A 49 88.05 30.10 3.32
C LEU A 49 87.45 29.98 4.74
N ALA A 50 87.01 31.10 5.31
CA ALA A 50 86.36 31.14 6.62
C ALA A 50 85.01 30.43 6.60
N THR A 51 84.22 30.56 5.52
CA THR A 51 82.97 29.83 5.36
C THR A 51 83.19 28.31 5.35
N ILE A 52 84.23 27.80 4.66
CA ILE A 52 84.54 26.35 4.68
C ILE A 52 84.78 25.85 6.11
N VAL A 53 85.48 26.63 6.94
CA VAL A 53 85.72 26.29 8.35
C VAL A 53 84.43 26.37 9.15
N SER A 54 83.62 27.43 8.96
CA SER A 54 82.31 27.58 9.58
C SER A 54 81.38 26.40 9.26
N ASP A 55 81.33 25.97 8.00
CA ASP A 55 80.54 24.81 7.56
C ASP A 55 80.99 23.51 8.24
N ARG A 56 82.30 23.30 8.42
CA ARG A 56 82.83 22.12 9.12
C ARG A 56 82.55 22.16 10.62
N ILE A 57 82.65 23.34 11.24
CA ILE A 57 82.27 23.54 12.65
C ILE A 57 80.77 23.26 12.83
N ASN A 58 79.94 23.70 11.89
CA ASN A 58 78.50 23.46 11.91
C ASN A 58 78.11 21.96 11.72
N GLN A 59 79.02 21.10 11.28
CA GLN A 59 78.83 19.64 11.24
C GLN A 59 79.24 18.92 12.54
N VAL A 60 79.90 19.62 13.48
CA VAL A 60 80.36 19.01 14.75
C VAL A 60 79.19 18.52 15.63
N PRO A 61 78.07 19.23 15.77
CA PRO A 61 76.92 18.74 16.54
C PRO A 61 76.40 17.38 16.02
N ASP A 62 76.27 17.22 14.69
CA ASP A 62 75.82 15.96 14.09
C ASP A 62 76.82 14.83 14.37
N LYS A 63 78.12 15.10 14.24
CA LYS A 63 79.17 14.13 14.57
C LYS A 63 79.15 13.72 16.05
N ASN A 64 78.97 14.69 16.96
CA ASN A 64 78.88 14.43 18.40
C ASN A 64 77.62 13.64 18.75
N PHE A 65 76.51 13.91 18.07
CA PHE A 65 75.27 13.16 18.23
C PHE A 65 75.45 11.69 17.83
N LEU A 66 76.04 11.41 16.66
CA LEU A 66 76.37 10.04 16.26
C LEU A 66 77.32 9.35 17.25
N ALA A 67 78.36 10.04 17.71
CA ALA A 67 79.28 9.49 18.71
C ALA A 67 78.60 9.21 20.07
N PHE A 68 77.61 10.02 20.46
CA PHE A 68 76.79 9.77 21.66
C PHE A 68 75.91 8.53 21.48
N LEU A 69 75.28 8.37 20.30
CA LEU A 69 74.48 7.17 19.97
C LEU A 69 75.35 5.89 20.02
N ASP A 70 76.56 5.94 19.48
CA ASP A 70 77.51 4.83 19.57
C ASP A 70 77.89 4.53 21.03
N LEU A 71 78.11 5.55 21.86
CA LEU A 71 78.48 5.41 23.27
C LEU A 71 77.39 4.71 24.10
N ILE A 72 76.12 5.01 23.84
CA ILE A 72 74.99 4.37 24.53
C ILE A 72 74.60 3.00 23.95
N GLY A 73 75.40 2.49 22.99
CA GLY A 73 75.24 1.17 22.39
C GLY A 73 74.13 1.09 21.35
N THR A 74 73.64 2.23 20.85
CA THR A 74 72.65 2.24 19.77
C THR A 74 73.36 2.18 18.42
N SER A 75 73.14 1.10 17.66
CA SER A 75 73.60 0.96 16.28
C SER A 75 72.47 1.28 15.30
N ILE A 76 72.83 1.75 14.11
CA ILE A 76 71.90 1.84 12.99
C ILE A 76 71.43 0.42 12.66
N GLY A 77 70.11 0.21 12.58
CA GLY A 77 69.55 -1.09 12.20
C GLY A 77 69.99 -1.48 10.78
N PRO A 78 70.19 -2.79 10.50
CA PRO A 78 70.52 -3.22 9.15
C PRO A 78 69.38 -2.84 8.16
N PRO A 79 69.68 -2.72 6.86
CA PRO A 79 68.64 -2.56 5.86
C PRO A 79 67.63 -3.71 5.98
N ARG A 80 66.34 -3.39 5.90
CA ARG A 80 65.27 -4.40 5.92
C ARG A 80 64.95 -4.79 4.48
N PRO A 81 64.80 -6.09 4.18
CA PRO A 81 64.41 -6.53 2.84
C PRO A 81 63.05 -5.95 2.48
N ALA A 82 62.88 -5.57 1.22
CA ALA A 82 61.60 -5.11 0.69
C ALA A 82 60.61 -6.28 0.65
N ARG A 83 59.32 -5.98 0.82
CA ARG A 83 58.22 -6.93 0.67
C ARG A 83 57.22 -6.37 -0.33
N VAL A 84 56.70 -7.22 -1.21
CA VAL A 84 55.74 -6.85 -2.25
C VAL A 84 54.62 -7.89 -2.32
N PRO A 85 53.34 -7.49 -2.46
CA PRO A 85 52.26 -8.45 -2.74
C PRO A 85 52.42 -9.02 -4.16
N LEU A 86 52.22 -10.33 -4.31
CA LEU A 86 52.22 -11.04 -5.59
C LEU A 86 50.91 -11.79 -5.78
N THR A 87 50.41 -11.81 -7.01
CA THR A 87 49.22 -12.57 -7.40
C THR A 87 49.62 -13.73 -8.30
N PHE A 88 49.23 -14.95 -7.91
CA PHE A 88 49.40 -16.15 -8.72
C PHE A 88 48.06 -16.54 -9.36
N TYR A 89 48.08 -16.88 -10.65
CA TYR A 89 46.91 -17.36 -11.38
C TYR A 89 47.08 -18.83 -11.71
N LEU A 90 46.00 -19.61 -11.56
CA LEU A 90 45.98 -21.00 -12.04
C LEU A 90 46.02 -21.02 -13.58
N ALA A 91 46.76 -21.97 -14.14
CA ALA A 91 46.71 -22.26 -15.56
C ALA A 91 45.29 -22.73 -15.96
N THR A 92 44.87 -22.41 -17.19
CA THR A 92 43.56 -22.80 -17.72
C THR A 92 43.38 -24.32 -17.63
N GLY A 93 42.28 -24.75 -16.99
CA GLY A 93 41.95 -26.17 -16.80
C GLY A 93 42.44 -26.78 -15.49
N SER A 94 43.24 -26.07 -14.69
CA SER A 94 43.63 -26.50 -13.34
C SER A 94 42.59 -26.11 -12.30
N THR A 95 42.30 -27.00 -11.34
CA THR A 95 41.34 -26.76 -10.24
C THR A 95 42.01 -26.26 -8.97
N GLU A 96 43.22 -26.72 -8.70
CA GLU A 96 44.00 -26.38 -7.50
C GLU A 96 45.50 -26.45 -7.79
N ALA A 97 46.31 -25.73 -7.00
CA ALA A 97 47.77 -25.84 -7.00
C ALA A 97 48.32 -25.38 -5.64
N LEU A 98 49.55 -25.78 -5.32
CA LEU A 98 50.28 -25.29 -4.15
C LEU A 98 51.50 -24.50 -4.63
N VAL A 99 51.65 -23.28 -4.14
CA VAL A 99 52.89 -22.50 -4.23
C VAL A 99 53.59 -22.62 -2.87
N PRO A 100 54.66 -23.41 -2.74
CA PRO A 100 55.37 -23.56 -1.47
C PRO A 100 56.04 -22.25 -1.04
N ALA A 101 56.26 -22.09 0.27
CA ALA A 101 57.17 -21.09 0.79
C ALA A 101 58.54 -21.21 0.10
N GLN A 102 59.25 -20.08 0.00
CA GLN A 102 60.53 -19.93 -0.69
C GLN A 102 60.47 -20.10 -2.21
N THR A 103 59.27 -20.11 -2.81
CA THR A 103 59.13 -19.98 -4.27
C THR A 103 59.71 -18.64 -4.72
N GLU A 104 60.70 -18.68 -5.61
CA GLU A 104 61.42 -17.52 -6.14
C GLU A 104 60.63 -16.84 -7.28
N VAL A 105 60.58 -15.51 -7.27
CA VAL A 105 59.96 -14.65 -8.29
C VAL A 105 60.89 -13.48 -8.59
N ALA A 106 61.27 -13.31 -9.85
CA ALA A 106 62.17 -12.25 -10.30
C ALA A 106 61.40 -10.97 -10.67
N ALA A 107 61.89 -9.82 -10.21
CA ALA A 107 61.49 -8.50 -10.71
C ALA A 107 62.48 -8.06 -11.81
N PRO A 108 61.99 -7.59 -12.97
CA PRO A 108 62.87 -7.14 -14.05
C PRO A 108 63.72 -5.94 -13.62
N PRO A 109 64.96 -5.81 -14.13
CA PRO A 109 65.86 -4.73 -13.75
C PRO A 109 65.34 -3.37 -14.21
N THR A 110 65.57 -2.33 -13.39
CA THR A 110 65.24 -0.94 -13.74
C THR A 110 66.23 -0.37 -14.77
N GLU A 111 65.85 0.71 -15.47
CA GLU A 111 66.71 1.33 -16.49
C GLU A 111 68.05 1.79 -15.88
N GLY A 112 69.15 1.14 -16.27
CA GLY A 112 70.50 1.39 -15.75
C GLY A 112 71.05 0.30 -14.81
N GLU A 113 70.27 -0.73 -14.49
CA GLU A 113 70.69 -1.90 -13.70
C GLU A 113 70.82 -3.15 -14.58
N GLU A 114 71.78 -4.03 -14.28
CA GLU A 114 72.03 -5.27 -15.05
C GLU A 114 71.52 -6.54 -14.33
N GLU A 115 71.25 -6.47 -13.03
CA GLU A 115 70.87 -7.64 -12.21
C GLU A 115 69.37 -7.63 -11.85
N GLU A 116 68.73 -8.79 -11.96
CA GLU A 116 67.36 -9.01 -11.51
C GLU A 116 67.29 -9.10 -9.98
N VAL A 117 66.24 -8.52 -9.39
CA VAL A 117 65.98 -8.64 -7.95
C VAL A 117 65.05 -9.85 -7.73
N ILE A 118 65.54 -10.84 -6.98
CA ILE A 118 64.76 -12.04 -6.65
C ILE A 118 64.03 -11.84 -5.31
N PHE A 119 62.72 -12.06 -5.33
CA PHE A 119 61.87 -12.18 -4.15
C PHE A 119 61.53 -13.64 -3.90
N GLU A 120 61.26 -14.00 -2.64
CA GLU A 120 60.78 -15.32 -2.27
C GLU A 120 59.44 -15.23 -1.52
N THR A 121 58.56 -16.22 -1.71
CA THR A 121 57.31 -16.32 -0.93
C THR A 121 57.62 -16.69 0.53
N GLU A 122 56.99 -16.03 1.50
CA GLU A 122 57.28 -16.29 2.92
C GLU A 122 56.52 -17.48 3.51
N ARG A 123 55.46 -17.95 2.83
CA ARG A 123 54.56 -19.00 3.29
C ARG A 123 53.97 -19.77 2.13
N ASP A 124 53.53 -20.99 2.40
CA ASP A 124 52.74 -21.79 1.48
C ASP A 124 51.43 -21.06 1.12
N LEU A 125 51.09 -21.09 -0.17
CA LEU A 125 49.86 -20.53 -0.73
C LEU A 125 49.14 -21.62 -1.55
N ALA A 126 48.01 -22.08 -1.04
CA ALA A 126 47.11 -22.93 -1.80
C ALA A 126 46.26 -22.07 -2.76
N LEU A 127 46.28 -22.42 -4.04
CA LEU A 127 45.50 -21.81 -5.11
C LEU A 127 44.31 -22.69 -5.42
N THR A 128 43.16 -22.06 -5.64
CA THR A 128 41.91 -22.71 -6.05
C THR A 128 41.27 -21.90 -7.17
N ASN A 129 40.44 -22.55 -7.99
CA ASN A 129 39.65 -21.89 -9.03
C ASN A 129 38.33 -21.27 -8.50
N VAL A 130 38.09 -21.29 -7.18
CA VAL A 130 36.94 -20.62 -6.57
C VAL A 130 37.08 -19.11 -6.73
N GLN A 131 36.05 -18.50 -7.31
CA GLN A 131 35.98 -17.06 -7.50
C GLN A 131 34.87 -16.48 -6.61
N LEU A 132 35.13 -15.26 -6.10
CA LEU A 132 34.10 -14.45 -5.47
C LEU A 132 33.01 -14.17 -6.50
N GLN A 133 31.75 -14.47 -6.18
CA GLN A 133 30.65 -14.33 -7.13
C GLN A 133 29.84 -13.05 -6.94
N ALA A 134 29.63 -12.63 -5.68
CA ALA A 134 28.85 -11.45 -5.38
C ALA A 134 29.27 -10.82 -4.04
N VAL A 135 29.17 -9.50 -3.95
CA VAL A 135 29.38 -8.74 -2.72
C VAL A 135 28.28 -7.70 -2.60
N PHE A 136 27.58 -7.70 -1.46
CA PHE A 136 26.50 -6.78 -1.16
C PHE A 136 26.79 -6.05 0.15
N VAL A 137 26.47 -4.76 0.20
CA VAL A 137 26.55 -3.93 1.41
C VAL A 137 25.14 -3.53 1.80
N ARG A 138 24.81 -3.62 3.08
CA ARG A 138 23.54 -3.14 3.65
C ARG A 138 23.84 -2.30 4.88
N GLU A 139 23.26 -1.11 4.93
CA GLU A 139 23.37 -0.16 6.03
C GLU A 139 21.96 0.17 6.54
N PRO A 140 21.37 -0.69 7.39
CA PRO A 140 19.97 -0.57 7.80
C PRO A 140 19.64 0.74 8.52
N GLU A 141 20.57 1.26 9.33
CA GLU A 141 20.36 2.50 10.08
C GLU A 141 20.15 3.73 9.18
N GLN A 142 20.72 3.71 7.96
CA GLN A 142 20.53 4.76 6.96
C GLN A 142 19.58 4.35 5.84
N ASP A 143 18.96 3.18 5.95
CA ASP A 143 18.10 2.58 4.94
C ASP A 143 18.77 2.45 3.56
N ARG A 144 20.04 2.04 3.53
CA ARG A 144 20.85 1.96 2.31
C ARG A 144 21.36 0.56 1.98
N TYR A 145 21.60 0.33 0.69
CA TYR A 145 22.10 -0.89 0.08
C TYR A 145 23.05 -0.57 -1.09
N SER A 146 23.95 -1.49 -1.41
CA SER A 146 24.74 -1.47 -2.64
C SER A 146 25.07 -2.89 -3.10
N ASP A 147 25.01 -3.12 -4.41
CA ASP A 147 25.71 -4.22 -5.07
C ASP A 147 27.13 -3.76 -5.40
N ARG A 148 28.12 -4.42 -4.81
CA ARG A 148 29.57 -4.16 -5.00
C ARG A 148 30.26 -5.29 -5.75
N THR A 149 29.50 -6.16 -6.41
CA THR A 149 30.01 -7.35 -7.08
C THR A 149 31.03 -7.00 -8.15
N GLN A 150 30.77 -6.00 -8.99
CA GLN A 150 31.67 -5.65 -10.09
C GLN A 150 33.02 -5.11 -9.57
N GLN A 151 32.99 -4.22 -8.57
CA GLN A 151 34.20 -3.67 -7.97
C GLN A 151 34.98 -4.72 -7.16
N ALA A 152 34.27 -5.53 -6.37
CA ALA A 152 34.90 -6.55 -5.52
C ALA A 152 35.48 -7.74 -6.30
N THR A 153 34.94 -8.05 -7.48
CA THR A 153 35.46 -9.10 -8.37
C THR A 153 36.51 -8.60 -9.35
N GLY A 154 36.81 -7.29 -9.34
CA GLY A 154 37.77 -6.67 -10.25
C GLY A 154 37.29 -6.56 -11.69
N GLN A 155 35.97 -6.71 -11.94
CA GLN A 155 35.37 -6.38 -13.23
C GLN A 155 35.36 -4.86 -13.48
N GLU A 156 35.31 -4.08 -12.41
CA GLU A 156 35.48 -2.63 -12.40
C GLU A 156 36.66 -2.26 -11.50
N ASP A 157 37.63 -1.49 -12.02
CA ASP A 157 38.78 -0.99 -11.26
C ASP A 157 38.39 0.29 -10.51
N ALA A 158 37.57 0.13 -9.47
CA ALA A 158 37.09 1.21 -8.63
C ALA A 158 37.08 0.82 -7.15
N ALA A 159 37.47 1.74 -6.29
CA ALA A 159 37.34 1.57 -4.85
C ALA A 159 35.88 1.80 -4.41
N PHE A 160 35.45 1.09 -3.36
CA PHE A 160 34.13 1.26 -2.77
C PHE A 160 34.19 1.26 -1.24
N LEU A 161 33.19 1.88 -0.60
CA LEU A 161 33.04 1.86 0.85
C LEU A 161 32.47 0.51 1.31
N THR A 162 33.20 -0.18 2.18
CA THR A 162 32.86 -1.55 2.61
C THR A 162 31.61 -1.65 3.47
N PHE A 163 31.19 -0.55 4.11
CA PHE A 163 30.07 -0.52 5.06
C PHE A 163 29.09 0.64 4.82
N ALA A 164 29.16 1.28 3.65
CA ALA A 164 28.25 2.37 3.29
C ALA A 164 27.50 2.03 2.00
N GLY A 165 26.17 2.10 2.06
CA GLY A 165 25.33 1.91 0.89
C GLY A 165 25.17 3.21 0.07
N ASP A 166 24.85 3.09 -1.20
CA ASP A 166 24.64 4.23 -2.11
C ASP A 166 23.24 4.29 -2.72
N GLN A 167 22.47 3.21 -2.61
CA GLN A 167 21.06 3.16 -3.01
C GLN A 167 20.16 3.01 -1.78
N PRO A 168 18.92 3.53 -1.79
CA PRO A 168 17.92 3.21 -0.78
C PRO A 168 17.55 1.72 -0.81
N ILE A 169 17.13 1.18 0.33
CA ILE A 169 16.55 -0.16 0.40
C ILE A 169 15.11 -0.09 -0.12
N GLU A 170 14.73 -1.00 -1.02
CA GLU A 170 13.34 -1.14 -1.45
C GLU A 170 12.50 -1.79 -0.34
N HIS A 171 11.34 -1.18 -0.04
CA HIS A 171 10.36 -1.72 0.89
C HIS A 171 9.05 -1.98 0.15
N SER A 172 8.54 -3.21 0.25
CA SER A 172 7.31 -3.63 -0.42
C SER A 172 6.43 -4.49 0.49
N LEU A 173 5.13 -4.23 0.45
CA LEU A 173 4.07 -5.04 1.06
C LEU A 173 3.24 -5.67 -0.06
N TYR A 174 3.08 -7.00 0.00
CA TYR A 174 2.29 -7.77 -0.96
C TYR A 174 1.01 -8.27 -0.30
N LEU A 175 -0.13 -8.04 -0.94
CA LEU A 175 -1.45 -8.48 -0.48
C LEU A 175 -2.09 -9.39 -1.54
N ALA A 176 -2.61 -10.53 -1.12
CA ALA A 176 -3.36 -11.45 -1.96
C ALA A 176 -4.68 -11.84 -1.30
N CYS A 177 -5.75 -11.84 -2.11
CA CYS A 177 -7.07 -12.34 -1.75
C CYS A 177 -7.80 -12.65 -3.06
N ASP A 178 -7.72 -13.89 -3.53
CA ASP A 178 -8.26 -14.26 -4.84
C ASP A 178 -9.78 -14.11 -4.88
N GLU A 179 -10.50 -14.38 -3.78
CA GLU A 179 -11.96 -14.23 -3.74
C GLU A 179 -12.44 -12.81 -4.10
N LEU A 180 -11.59 -11.81 -3.87
CA LEU A 180 -11.81 -10.40 -4.17
C LEU A 180 -11.09 -9.95 -5.45
N LEU A 181 -9.81 -10.31 -5.63
CA LEU A 181 -8.99 -9.80 -6.73
C LEU A 181 -9.31 -10.47 -8.08
N THR A 182 -9.66 -11.76 -8.09
CA THR A 182 -9.91 -12.51 -9.34
C THR A 182 -11.37 -12.47 -9.79
N LEU A 183 -12.21 -11.62 -9.18
CA LEU A 183 -13.57 -11.36 -9.69
C LEU A 183 -13.49 -10.92 -11.17
N PRO A 184 -14.35 -11.44 -12.08
CA PRO A 184 -14.14 -11.37 -13.54
C PRO A 184 -14.35 -9.99 -14.17
N GLU A 185 -14.58 -8.95 -13.37
CA GLU A 185 -14.81 -7.58 -13.84
C GLU A 185 -13.91 -6.55 -13.15
N SER A 186 -13.86 -5.34 -13.73
CA SER A 186 -13.26 -4.17 -13.08
C SER A 186 -14.08 -3.78 -11.84
N LYS A 187 -13.39 -3.43 -10.77
CA LYS A 187 -14.01 -3.26 -9.46
C LYS A 187 -13.37 -2.14 -8.66
N THR A 188 -14.12 -1.57 -7.71
CA THR A 188 -13.58 -0.67 -6.71
C THR A 188 -13.19 -1.48 -5.49
N LEU A 189 -11.90 -1.52 -5.16
CA LEU A 189 -11.37 -2.19 -3.97
C LEU A 189 -11.11 -1.16 -2.88
N THR A 190 -11.70 -1.35 -1.71
CA THR A 190 -11.43 -0.54 -0.52
C THR A 190 -10.64 -1.38 0.48
N LEU A 191 -9.45 -0.90 0.87
CA LEU A 191 -8.64 -1.47 1.93
C LEU A 191 -8.76 -0.59 3.18
N THR A 192 -9.10 -1.18 4.32
CA THR A 192 -9.07 -0.52 5.62
C THR A 192 -7.89 -1.08 6.41
N ILE A 193 -6.95 -0.22 6.76
CA ILE A 193 -5.71 -0.57 7.44
C ILE A 193 -5.74 0.04 8.84
N ASP A 194 -5.90 -0.82 9.85
CA ASP A 194 -5.80 -0.43 11.26
C ASP A 194 -4.32 -0.29 11.64
N SER A 195 -3.96 0.88 12.16
CA SER A 195 -2.64 1.23 12.63
C SER A 195 -2.75 2.12 13.87
N PRO A 196 -1.91 1.93 14.91
CA PRO A 196 -1.81 2.88 16.02
C PRO A 196 -1.47 4.31 15.55
N ASN A 197 -0.90 4.45 14.35
CA ASN A 197 -0.64 5.73 13.71
C ASN A 197 -1.06 5.69 12.22
N ALA A 198 -2.37 5.67 11.96
CA ALA A 198 -2.91 5.67 10.61
C ALA A 198 -2.53 6.94 9.81
N VAL A 199 -2.52 8.12 10.46
CA VAL A 199 -2.14 9.38 9.81
C VAL A 199 -0.70 9.32 9.31
N GLY A 200 0.22 8.81 10.14
CA GLY A 200 1.61 8.64 9.75
C GLY A 200 1.78 7.60 8.64
N LEU A 201 1.05 6.49 8.69
CA LEU A 201 1.08 5.49 7.61
C LEU A 201 0.61 6.09 6.28
N ALA A 202 -0.51 6.82 6.29
CA ALA A 202 -1.04 7.49 5.10
C ALA A 202 -0.10 8.57 4.54
N ALA A 203 0.77 9.17 5.37
CA ALA A 203 1.68 10.23 4.95
C ALA A 203 2.95 9.72 4.25
N VAL A 204 3.14 8.40 4.20
CA VAL A 204 4.24 7.76 3.46
C VAL A 204 3.93 7.74 1.95
N PRO A 205 4.87 8.13 1.07
CA PRO A 205 4.70 8.11 -0.39
C PRO A 205 4.76 6.67 -0.94
N ILE A 206 3.61 5.99 -0.86
CA ILE A 206 3.39 4.61 -1.31
C ILE A 206 2.85 4.61 -2.76
N THR A 207 3.39 3.70 -3.57
CA THR A 207 2.86 3.37 -4.90
C THR A 207 2.20 2.00 -4.85
N TRP A 208 0.98 1.90 -5.35
CA TRP A 208 0.21 0.67 -5.46
C TRP A 208 0.26 0.14 -6.89
N SER A 209 0.41 -1.17 -7.03
CA SER A 209 0.47 -1.86 -8.32
C SER A 209 -0.18 -3.25 -8.24
N TYR A 210 -0.59 -3.78 -9.38
CA TYR A 210 -1.04 -5.18 -9.51
C TYR A 210 -0.18 -5.93 -10.54
N TRP A 211 -0.15 -7.25 -10.43
CA TRP A 211 0.48 -8.08 -11.43
C TRP A 211 -0.46 -8.32 -12.62
N ASN A 212 -0.02 -7.99 -13.84
CA ASN A 212 -0.82 -8.19 -15.05
C ASN A 212 -0.44 -9.46 -15.86
N GLY A 213 0.47 -10.29 -15.34
CA GLY A 213 1.00 -11.47 -16.03
C GLY A 213 2.39 -11.29 -16.62
N GLU A 214 2.86 -10.05 -16.78
CA GLU A 214 4.17 -9.74 -17.35
C GLU A 214 4.97 -8.75 -16.51
N VAL A 215 4.31 -7.72 -15.98
CA VAL A 215 4.91 -6.63 -15.21
C VAL A 215 3.98 -6.16 -14.09
N TRP A 216 4.57 -5.58 -13.04
CA TRP A 216 3.81 -4.83 -12.05
C TRP A 216 3.28 -3.54 -12.67
N LYS A 217 1.97 -3.45 -12.86
CA LYS A 217 1.29 -2.28 -13.41
C LYS A 217 0.88 -1.34 -12.28
N PRO A 218 1.31 -0.07 -12.29
CA PRO A 218 0.90 0.89 -11.28
C PRO A 218 -0.59 1.18 -11.38
N ILE A 219 -1.21 1.44 -10.23
CA ILE A 219 -2.63 1.75 -10.09
C ILE A 219 -2.82 3.15 -9.48
N LEU A 220 -2.03 3.45 -8.45
CA LEU A 220 -2.12 4.68 -7.67
C LEU A 220 -0.73 5.05 -7.16
N GLY A 221 -0.36 6.32 -7.22
CA GLY A 221 0.91 6.83 -6.71
C GLY A 221 1.92 7.19 -7.81
N ILE A 222 3.20 7.26 -7.45
CA ILE A 222 4.26 7.79 -8.31
C ILE A 222 4.76 6.68 -9.23
N ILE A 223 4.75 6.92 -10.55
CA ILE A 223 5.16 5.91 -11.53
C ILE A 223 6.54 6.20 -12.13
N GLU A 224 6.97 7.46 -12.11
CA GLU A 224 8.28 7.90 -12.59
C GLU A 224 8.59 9.31 -12.07
N GLY A 225 9.82 9.57 -11.63
CA GLY A 225 10.24 10.92 -11.23
C GLY A 225 9.51 11.47 -10.00
N LEU A 226 9.19 12.78 -10.01
CA LEU A 226 8.55 13.51 -8.89
C LEU A 226 9.35 13.49 -7.58
N GLU A 227 10.68 13.44 -7.71
CA GLU A 227 11.57 13.53 -6.56
C GLU A 227 11.52 14.92 -5.94
N VAL A 228 11.47 14.95 -4.61
CA VAL A 228 11.54 16.20 -3.83
C VAL A 228 12.98 16.40 -3.38
N GLU A 229 13.64 17.39 -3.98
CA GLU A 229 15.00 17.80 -3.65
C GLU A 229 14.98 18.98 -2.68
N ILE A 230 15.85 18.92 -1.67
CA ILE A 230 15.98 19.97 -0.64
C ILE A 230 17.38 20.56 -0.73
N GLY A 231 17.47 21.85 -1.06
CA GLY A 231 18.69 22.63 -1.11
C GLY A 231 18.80 23.64 0.03
N TYR A 232 19.71 24.61 -0.09
CA TYR A 232 19.90 25.70 0.89
C TYR A 232 18.71 26.67 0.93
N GLY A 233 17.59 26.25 1.53
CA GLY A 233 16.37 27.05 1.68
C GLY A 233 15.37 26.93 0.52
N GLU A 234 15.62 26.05 -0.44
CA GLU A 234 14.75 25.78 -1.59
C GLU A 234 14.28 24.33 -1.56
N VAL A 235 13.01 24.10 -1.93
CA VAL A 235 12.47 22.76 -2.14
C VAL A 235 11.94 22.70 -3.56
N ILE A 236 12.43 21.74 -4.32
CA ILE A 236 12.14 21.59 -5.75
C ILE A 236 11.51 20.22 -5.97
N VAL A 237 10.39 20.18 -6.68
CA VAL A 237 9.80 18.94 -7.18
C VAL A 237 10.25 18.74 -8.62
N GLN A 238 10.94 17.63 -8.88
CA GLN A 238 11.42 17.29 -10.22
C GLN A 238 10.26 16.85 -11.14
N PRO A 239 10.39 17.04 -12.47
CA PRO A 239 9.42 16.51 -13.43
C PRO A 239 9.15 15.02 -13.23
N GLY A 240 7.96 14.57 -13.58
CA GLY A 240 7.60 13.17 -13.48
C GLY A 240 6.12 12.92 -13.65
N LYS A 241 5.76 11.68 -13.35
CA LYS A 241 4.46 11.08 -13.64
C LYS A 241 3.91 10.36 -12.42
N ALA A 242 2.61 10.47 -12.25
CA ALA A 242 1.88 9.74 -11.21
C ALA A 242 0.48 9.38 -11.69
N ILE A 243 -0.17 8.47 -10.98
CA ILE A 243 -1.57 8.10 -11.21
C ILE A 243 -2.37 8.47 -9.95
N ASP A 244 -3.41 9.27 -10.12
CA ASP A 244 -4.30 9.66 -9.03
C ASP A 244 -5.31 8.56 -8.66
N TYR A 245 -6.12 8.80 -7.62
CA TYR A 245 -7.09 7.83 -7.13
C TYR A 245 -8.20 7.46 -8.14
N GLN A 246 -8.40 8.27 -9.17
CA GLN A 246 -9.37 8.02 -10.25
C GLN A 246 -8.72 7.29 -11.44
N GLY A 247 -7.44 6.93 -11.33
CA GLY A 247 -6.67 6.31 -12.41
C GLY A 247 -6.18 7.29 -13.47
N ARG A 248 -6.23 8.61 -13.22
CA ARG A 248 -5.78 9.62 -14.19
C ARG A 248 -4.27 9.88 -14.05
N GLU A 249 -3.59 9.99 -15.18
CA GLU A 249 -2.15 10.29 -15.21
C GLU A 249 -1.90 11.78 -14.98
N ILE A 250 -1.21 12.11 -13.88
CA ILE A 250 -0.67 13.43 -13.59
C ILE A 250 0.73 13.53 -14.17
N ASN A 251 0.95 14.49 -15.07
CA ASN A 251 2.24 14.71 -15.74
C ASN A 251 2.80 16.09 -15.38
N LEU A 252 3.80 16.15 -14.50
CA LEU A 252 4.56 17.37 -14.22
C LEU A 252 5.72 17.47 -15.21
N LEU A 253 5.65 18.41 -16.16
CA LEU A 253 6.59 18.49 -17.29
C LEU A 253 7.87 19.28 -16.97
N GLU A 254 7.79 20.24 -16.06
CA GLU A 254 8.90 21.10 -15.65
C GLU A 254 9.06 21.05 -14.13
N LYS A 255 10.27 21.35 -13.64
CA LYS A 255 10.53 21.40 -12.21
C LYS A 255 9.66 22.48 -11.55
N TYR A 256 9.22 22.22 -10.32
CA TYR A 256 8.37 23.13 -9.56
C TYR A 256 9.07 23.57 -8.28
N ASP A 257 9.35 24.87 -8.17
CA ASP A 257 9.97 25.47 -6.99
C ASP A 257 8.85 25.83 -5.98
N LEU A 258 8.90 25.28 -4.76
CA LEU A 258 7.89 25.52 -3.73
C LEU A 258 8.17 26.81 -2.93
N ASP A 259 7.13 27.63 -2.73
CA ASP A 259 7.21 28.80 -1.86
C ASP A 259 7.06 28.40 -0.38
N LEU A 260 8.11 28.64 0.40
CA LEU A 260 8.19 28.31 1.82
C LEU A 260 8.02 29.53 2.74
N SER A 261 7.84 30.73 2.19
CA SER A 261 7.97 32.00 2.91
C SER A 261 7.04 32.17 4.12
N SER A 262 5.94 31.42 4.18
CA SER A 262 4.98 31.43 5.29
C SER A 262 4.97 30.17 6.17
N ASN A 263 5.98 29.29 6.06
CA ASN A 263 5.96 27.95 6.65
C ASN A 263 7.00 27.70 7.76
N THR A 264 7.59 28.75 8.36
CA THR A 264 8.56 28.62 9.47
C THR A 264 7.95 27.93 10.71
N ASN A 265 8.71 27.02 11.33
CA ASN A 265 8.31 26.23 12.52
C ASN A 265 7.03 25.40 12.29
N GLN A 266 6.92 24.80 11.11
CA GLN A 266 5.76 24.01 10.72
C GLN A 266 6.15 22.75 9.96
N THR A 267 5.34 21.72 10.15
CA THR A 267 5.36 20.52 9.31
C THR A 267 4.39 20.69 8.15
N ARG A 268 4.82 20.26 6.96
CA ARG A 268 4.01 20.31 5.72
C ARG A 268 4.16 19.03 4.92
N LEU A 269 3.10 18.66 4.21
CA LEU A 269 3.15 17.66 3.15
C LEU A 269 3.34 18.37 1.82
N VAL A 270 4.30 17.90 1.03
CA VAL A 270 4.41 18.21 -0.39
C VAL A 270 3.50 17.26 -1.12
N VAL A 271 2.54 17.81 -1.85
CA VAL A 271 1.55 17.01 -2.56
C VAL A 271 1.42 17.47 -4.00
N ILE A 272 1.04 16.54 -4.88
CA ILE A 272 0.66 16.82 -6.25
C ILE A 272 -0.76 16.30 -6.49
N SER A 273 -1.58 17.11 -7.15
CA SER A 273 -2.95 16.76 -7.51
C SER A 273 -3.27 17.27 -8.92
N TYR A 274 -4.49 17.00 -9.38
CA TYR A 274 -4.97 17.42 -10.69
C TYR A 274 -6.15 18.40 -10.51
N SER A 275 -5.98 19.66 -10.91
CA SER A 275 -7.01 20.71 -10.81
C SER A 275 -7.20 21.38 -12.15
N ASP A 276 -8.44 21.53 -12.60
CA ASP A 276 -8.80 22.25 -13.84
C ASP A 276 -8.00 21.84 -15.10
N SER A 277 -7.60 20.56 -15.20
CA SER A 277 -6.81 19.98 -16.29
C SER A 277 -5.29 20.22 -16.24
N GLU A 278 -4.76 20.74 -15.14
CA GLU A 278 -3.31 20.92 -14.94
C GLU A 278 -2.83 20.28 -13.62
N PRO A 279 -1.57 19.80 -13.58
CA PRO A 279 -0.95 19.33 -12.34
C PRO A 279 -0.71 20.51 -11.40
N VAL A 280 -1.11 20.36 -10.14
CA VAL A 280 -0.88 21.36 -9.09
C VAL A 280 0.00 20.75 -8.00
N VAL A 281 1.14 21.39 -7.74
CA VAL A 281 2.05 21.05 -6.65
C VAL A 281 1.91 22.09 -5.54
N GLU A 282 1.74 21.63 -4.30
CA GLU A 282 1.44 22.52 -3.18
C GLU A 282 1.92 21.97 -1.83
N LEU A 283 1.88 22.84 -0.81
CA LEU A 283 2.14 22.50 0.59
C LEU A 283 0.85 22.53 1.37
N ILE A 284 0.52 21.41 2.01
CA ILE A 284 -0.66 21.29 2.86
C ILE A 284 -0.26 20.94 4.29
N ALA A 285 -1.10 21.32 5.26
CA ALA A 285 -0.95 20.83 6.63
C ALA A 285 -1.39 19.37 6.72
N GLU A 286 -0.76 18.57 7.58
CA GLU A 286 -1.15 17.16 7.80
C GLU A 286 -2.60 17.01 8.27
N THR A 287 -3.11 18.04 8.97
CA THR A 287 -4.46 18.10 9.52
C THR A 287 -5.45 18.84 8.61
N ASP A 288 -5.09 19.12 7.36
CA ASP A 288 -5.97 19.84 6.44
C ASP A 288 -7.13 18.96 5.98
N THR A 289 -8.26 19.05 6.67
CA THR A 289 -9.47 18.28 6.35
C THR A 289 -10.15 18.72 5.05
N SER A 290 -9.77 19.86 4.47
CA SER A 290 -10.27 20.29 3.16
C SER A 290 -9.65 19.50 2.01
N LYS A 291 -8.52 18.82 2.25
CA LYS A 291 -7.81 17.99 1.28
C LYS A 291 -7.65 16.58 1.85
N PRO A 292 -8.68 15.72 1.72
CA PRO A 292 -8.61 14.35 2.23
C PRO A 292 -7.45 13.59 1.58
N ALA A 293 -6.92 12.57 2.26
CA ALA A 293 -5.71 11.87 1.84
C ALA A 293 -5.79 11.24 0.44
N ASN A 294 -6.99 10.96 -0.05
CA ASN A 294 -7.22 10.42 -1.39
C ASN A 294 -7.27 11.49 -2.49
N SER A 295 -7.37 12.80 -2.18
CA SER A 295 -7.50 13.84 -3.22
C SER A 295 -6.18 14.24 -3.89
N HIS A 296 -5.04 13.74 -3.39
CA HIS A 296 -3.71 14.15 -3.81
C HIS A 296 -2.69 13.04 -3.58
N ILE A 297 -1.58 13.10 -4.29
CA ILE A 297 -0.45 12.19 -4.17
C ILE A 297 0.62 12.88 -3.32
N ARG A 298 1.02 12.23 -2.23
CA ARG A 298 2.03 12.76 -1.31
C ARG A 298 3.43 12.44 -1.83
N LEU A 299 4.28 13.46 -1.93
CA LEU A 299 5.64 13.35 -2.48
C LEU A 299 6.71 13.37 -1.38
N ALA A 300 6.47 14.15 -0.33
CA ALA A 300 7.35 14.27 0.82
C ALA A 300 6.61 14.84 2.03
N ARG A 301 7.15 14.63 3.22
CA ARG A 301 6.84 15.39 4.43
C ARG A 301 8.07 16.20 4.82
N LEU A 302 7.85 17.47 5.09
CA LEU A 302 8.89 18.46 5.40
C LEU A 302 8.70 18.94 6.83
N ASP A 303 9.78 18.93 7.60
CA ASP A 303 9.89 19.65 8.86
C ASP A 303 10.74 20.91 8.64
N ILE A 304 10.15 22.08 8.89
CA ILE A 304 10.75 23.40 8.71
C ILE A 304 10.92 24.01 10.10
N ASP A 305 12.16 24.17 10.56
CA ASP A 305 12.45 24.69 11.90
C ASP A 305 12.33 26.23 12.02
N ASP A 306 12.64 26.76 13.19
CA ASP A 306 12.60 28.21 13.47
C ASP A 306 13.78 28.98 12.86
N GLN A 307 14.79 28.29 12.33
CA GLN A 307 15.89 28.87 11.55
C GLN A 307 15.72 28.66 10.03
N ASN A 308 14.54 28.23 9.57
CA ASN A 308 14.25 27.87 8.18
C ASN A 308 15.17 26.77 7.60
N GLN A 309 15.76 25.90 8.44
CA GLN A 309 16.31 24.66 7.93
C GLN A 309 15.17 23.69 7.63
N ILE A 310 15.34 22.98 6.52
CA ILE A 310 14.32 22.10 5.97
C ILE A 310 14.89 20.70 5.94
N SER A 311 14.12 19.73 6.43
CA SER A 311 14.46 18.33 6.34
C SER A 311 13.28 17.53 5.79
N LYS A 312 13.57 16.54 4.94
CA LYS A 312 12.60 15.51 4.56
C LYS A 312 12.51 14.53 5.72
N SER A 313 11.34 14.41 6.33
CA SER A 313 11.09 13.48 7.42
C SER A 313 9.99 12.50 7.03
N PHE A 314 10.00 11.32 7.65
CA PHE A 314 8.77 10.54 7.76
C PHE A 314 8.01 11.02 9.00
N PRO A 315 6.69 10.85 9.03
CA PRO A 315 5.89 11.25 10.18
C PRO A 315 6.42 10.68 11.47
N SER A 316 6.70 11.56 12.43
CA SER A 316 6.95 11.16 13.80
C SER A 316 5.76 10.34 14.28
N LEU A 317 6.01 9.09 14.68
CA LEU A 317 4.94 8.22 15.13
C LEU A 317 4.42 8.67 16.50
N THR A 318 3.38 9.49 16.50
CA THR A 318 2.59 9.81 17.69
C THR A 318 1.17 9.37 17.41
N ASN A 319 0.53 8.64 18.34
CA ASN A 319 -0.87 8.23 18.19
C ASN A 319 -1.74 9.44 17.86
N SER A 320 -2.10 9.59 16.59
CA SER A 320 -3.22 10.41 16.15
C SER A 320 -4.49 9.63 16.45
N GLY A 321 -5.51 10.29 16.98
CA GLY A 321 -6.73 9.64 17.48
C GLY A 321 -7.55 8.80 16.49
N ASP A 322 -7.21 8.81 15.19
CA ASP A 322 -7.78 7.92 14.18
C ASP A 322 -6.82 6.75 13.92
N SER A 323 -7.30 5.54 14.24
CA SER A 323 -6.58 4.27 14.10
C SER A 323 -6.76 3.60 12.74
N GLU A 324 -7.51 4.19 11.80
CA GLU A 324 -7.81 3.56 10.52
C GLU A 324 -7.38 4.43 9.34
N TRP A 325 -6.72 3.81 8.36
CA TRP A 325 -6.43 4.40 7.06
C TRP A 325 -7.20 3.63 5.98
N GLU A 326 -8.05 4.34 5.24
CA GLU A 326 -8.78 3.78 4.10
C GLU A 326 -8.08 4.11 2.78
N VAL A 327 -7.85 3.09 1.95
CA VAL A 327 -7.31 3.19 0.59
C VAL A 327 -8.37 2.67 -0.38
N SER A 328 -8.93 3.55 -1.20
CA SER A 328 -9.85 3.18 -2.27
C SER A 328 -9.13 3.13 -3.62
N ILE A 329 -9.28 2.01 -4.32
CA ILE A 329 -8.71 1.75 -5.64
C ILE A 329 -9.86 1.55 -6.61
N GLU A 330 -10.19 2.60 -7.36
CA GLU A 330 -11.24 2.56 -8.38
C GLU A 330 -10.76 1.85 -9.65
N ASN A 331 -11.69 1.19 -10.36
CA ASN A 331 -11.45 0.56 -11.66
C ASN A 331 -10.30 -0.45 -11.67
N LEU A 332 -10.07 -1.17 -10.57
CA LEU A 332 -9.05 -2.22 -10.48
C LEU A 332 -9.35 -3.34 -11.50
N PRO A 333 -8.49 -3.56 -12.51
CA PRO A 333 -8.65 -4.66 -13.44
C PRO A 333 -8.44 -6.01 -12.74
N VAL A 334 -8.83 -7.10 -13.39
CA VAL A 334 -8.59 -8.45 -12.88
C VAL A 334 -7.09 -8.76 -12.92
N PRO A 335 -6.38 -8.85 -11.77
CA PRO A 335 -4.96 -9.16 -11.78
C PRO A 335 -4.72 -10.61 -12.19
N SER A 336 -3.59 -10.86 -12.83
CA SER A 336 -3.14 -12.23 -13.09
C SER A 336 -2.47 -12.82 -11.85
N GLN A 337 -2.48 -14.15 -11.76
CA GLN A 337 -1.79 -14.84 -10.66
C GLN A 337 -0.27 -14.88 -10.89
N GLU A 338 0.50 -14.81 -9.81
CA GLU A 338 1.97 -14.94 -9.79
C GLU A 338 2.41 -15.74 -8.56
N SER A 339 3.55 -16.45 -8.66
CA SER A 339 4.11 -17.19 -7.53
C SER A 339 5.11 -16.33 -6.76
N ILE A 340 4.68 -15.79 -5.62
CA ILE A 340 5.55 -15.04 -4.70
C ILE A 340 5.76 -15.89 -3.44
N ASN A 341 7.02 -16.18 -3.11
CA ASN A 341 7.39 -17.03 -1.97
C ASN A 341 6.64 -18.38 -1.92
N GLY A 342 6.34 -18.96 -3.09
CA GLY A 342 5.66 -20.25 -3.22
C GLY A 342 4.12 -20.18 -3.09
N ILE A 343 3.54 -18.99 -2.92
CA ILE A 343 2.09 -18.79 -2.94
C ILE A 343 1.72 -18.27 -4.34
N ASN A 344 0.88 -19.02 -5.05
CA ASN A 344 0.33 -18.62 -6.35
C ASN A 344 -1.05 -17.98 -6.15
N ALA A 345 -1.14 -16.67 -6.33
CA ALA A 345 -2.35 -15.87 -6.13
C ALA A 345 -2.30 -14.61 -7.00
N ALA A 346 -3.41 -13.90 -7.12
CA ALA A 346 -3.46 -12.54 -7.63
C ALA A 346 -2.95 -11.58 -6.54
N TRP A 347 -2.04 -10.68 -6.91
CA TRP A 347 -1.34 -9.83 -5.95
C TRP A 347 -1.52 -8.34 -6.20
N LEU A 348 -1.67 -7.60 -5.11
CA LEU A 348 -1.38 -6.18 -5.03
C LEU A 348 -0.04 -5.97 -4.34
N LYS A 349 0.74 -4.99 -4.82
CA LYS A 349 2.01 -4.56 -4.24
C LYS A 349 1.92 -3.09 -3.88
N ALA A 350 2.08 -2.79 -2.60
CA ALA A 350 2.35 -1.45 -2.09
C ALA A 350 3.87 -1.29 -1.91
N GLN A 351 4.46 -0.28 -2.54
CA GLN A 351 5.90 -0.04 -2.54
C GLN A 351 6.21 1.37 -2.05
N LEU A 352 7.18 1.49 -1.15
CA LEU A 352 7.74 2.80 -0.80
C LEU A 352 8.55 3.33 -1.97
N THR A 353 8.37 4.62 -2.30
CA THR A 353 9.26 5.28 -3.27
C THR A 353 10.73 5.22 -2.83
N ASN A 354 11.65 5.23 -3.79
CA ASN A 354 13.11 5.15 -3.60
C ASN A 354 13.72 6.38 -2.89
N THR A 355 13.07 6.93 -1.86
CA THR A 355 13.69 7.88 -0.94
C THR A 355 14.15 7.11 0.30
N PRO A 356 15.43 7.22 0.71
CA PRO A 356 15.88 6.64 1.97
C PRO A 356 15.04 7.12 3.16
N LEU A 357 14.70 6.21 4.07
CA LEU A 357 14.05 6.54 5.34
C LEU A 357 15.02 7.28 6.28
N PRO A 358 14.76 8.53 6.76
CA PRO A 358 15.53 9.19 7.80
C PRO A 358 15.63 8.36 9.09
N PRO A 359 16.82 8.30 9.69
CA PRO A 359 17.00 7.79 11.04
C PRO A 359 16.53 8.78 12.12
N PRO A 360 16.12 8.31 13.32
CA PRO A 360 15.94 6.91 13.71
C PRO A 360 14.56 6.36 13.29
N GLN A 361 14.55 5.14 12.74
CA GLN A 361 13.35 4.46 12.22
C GLN A 361 12.38 4.05 13.33
N LEU A 362 11.15 4.57 13.26
CA LEU A 362 9.98 3.79 13.62
C LEU A 362 9.04 3.85 12.41
N LEU A 363 8.93 2.73 11.71
CA LEU A 363 7.91 2.58 10.68
C LEU A 363 6.54 2.36 11.34
N PRO A 364 5.45 2.87 10.75
CA PRO A 364 4.10 2.64 11.25
C PRO A 364 3.81 1.14 11.37
N GLN A 365 3.16 0.76 12.48
CA GLN A 365 2.73 -0.62 12.72
C GLN A 365 1.33 -0.83 12.17
N ILE A 366 1.07 -1.99 11.55
CA ILE A 366 -0.26 -2.39 11.11
C ILE A 366 -0.78 -3.45 12.09
N ASN A 367 -1.97 -3.23 12.63
CA ASN A 367 -2.67 -4.18 13.49
C ASN A 367 -3.51 -5.15 12.67
N HIS A 368 -4.28 -4.61 11.72
CA HIS A 368 -5.23 -5.37 10.91
C HIS A 368 -5.37 -4.75 9.53
N ILE A 369 -5.64 -5.60 8.53
CA ILE A 369 -6.01 -5.16 7.18
C ILE A 369 -7.30 -5.90 6.83
N SER A 370 -8.34 -5.14 6.51
CA SER A 370 -9.57 -5.66 5.92
C SER A 370 -9.75 -5.09 4.52
N ALA A 371 -10.49 -5.81 3.68
CA ALA A 371 -10.76 -5.42 2.31
C ALA A 371 -12.23 -5.63 1.98
N SER A 372 -12.81 -4.72 1.21
CA SER A 372 -14.12 -4.84 0.61
C SER A 372 -14.04 -4.50 -0.87
N VAL A 373 -14.94 -5.07 -1.67
CA VAL A 373 -15.00 -4.82 -3.11
C VAL A 373 -16.42 -4.42 -3.49
N GLN A 374 -16.53 -3.38 -4.30
CA GLN A 374 -17.73 -3.03 -5.03
C GLN A 374 -17.50 -3.33 -6.51
N ILE A 375 -18.30 -4.23 -7.08
CA ILE A 375 -18.25 -4.52 -8.53
C ILE A 375 -19.13 -3.47 -9.22
N ASN A 376 -18.59 -2.79 -10.23
CA ASN A 376 -19.33 -1.76 -10.97
C ASN A 376 -20.19 -2.35 -12.12
N GLY A 377 -20.48 -3.65 -12.07
CA GLY A 377 -21.33 -4.34 -13.04
C GLY A 377 -22.80 -4.17 -12.66
N SER A 378 -23.53 -3.35 -13.40
CA SER A 378 -24.98 -3.18 -13.21
C SER A 378 -25.83 -4.26 -13.86
N ASP A 379 -25.24 -5.17 -14.64
CA ASP A 379 -25.99 -5.98 -15.62
C ASP A 379 -25.66 -7.49 -15.52
N VAL A 380 -25.54 -8.04 -14.30
CA VAL A 380 -25.35 -9.50 -14.12
C VAL A 380 -26.71 -10.19 -14.24
N ALA A 381 -26.98 -10.80 -15.39
CA ALA A 381 -28.17 -11.62 -15.60
C ALA A 381 -28.03 -12.97 -14.88
N PRO A 382 -29.13 -13.55 -14.35
CA PRO A 382 -29.10 -14.92 -13.85
C PRO A 382 -28.70 -15.91 -14.95
N GLU A 383 -27.98 -16.96 -14.59
CA GLU A 383 -27.61 -17.99 -15.56
C GLU A 383 -28.80 -18.90 -15.91
N LEU A 384 -29.67 -19.15 -14.92
CA LEU A 384 -30.85 -19.99 -15.05
C LEU A 384 -31.97 -19.43 -14.20
N CYS A 385 -33.19 -19.51 -14.72
CA CYS A 385 -34.39 -19.31 -13.93
C CYS A 385 -35.36 -20.47 -14.12
N PHE A 386 -36.09 -20.81 -13.06
CA PHE A 386 -37.18 -21.77 -13.11
C PHE A 386 -38.44 -21.16 -12.51
N PHE A 387 -39.59 -21.48 -13.10
CA PHE A 387 -40.87 -21.45 -12.42
C PHE A 387 -41.20 -22.89 -12.00
N ASP A 388 -41.20 -23.17 -10.71
CA ASP A 388 -41.31 -24.51 -10.13
C ASP A 388 -40.35 -25.52 -10.79
N THR A 389 -40.85 -26.30 -11.75
CA THR A 389 -40.06 -27.29 -12.50
C THR A 389 -39.73 -26.89 -13.93
N ASP A 390 -40.33 -25.81 -14.44
CA ASP A 390 -40.22 -25.36 -15.83
C ASP A 390 -39.12 -24.31 -15.97
N GLU A 391 -38.19 -24.54 -16.91
CA GLU A 391 -37.11 -23.60 -17.22
C GLU A 391 -37.66 -22.39 -17.98
N LEU A 392 -37.23 -21.19 -17.57
CA LEU A 392 -37.69 -19.94 -18.16
C LEU A 392 -36.70 -19.45 -19.22
N ASP A 393 -37.23 -19.04 -20.38
CA ASP A 393 -36.43 -18.48 -21.47
C ASP A 393 -36.11 -17.00 -21.21
N LEU A 394 -34.92 -16.75 -20.67
CA LEU A 394 -34.44 -15.41 -20.29
C LEU A 394 -34.23 -14.45 -21.48
N SER A 395 -34.32 -14.94 -22.73
CA SER A 395 -34.21 -14.10 -23.93
C SER A 395 -35.52 -13.42 -24.33
N LYS A 396 -36.61 -13.77 -23.65
CA LYS A 396 -37.96 -13.26 -23.90
C LYS A 396 -38.61 -12.81 -22.61
N ASP A 397 -39.77 -12.22 -22.77
CA ASP A 397 -40.61 -11.92 -21.64
C ASP A 397 -41.19 -13.19 -21.04
N PHE A 398 -41.28 -13.26 -19.70
CA PHE A 398 -41.79 -14.44 -19.02
C PHE A 398 -42.56 -14.12 -17.73
N TYR A 399 -43.26 -15.12 -17.21
CA TYR A 399 -43.99 -15.06 -15.95
C TYR A 399 -43.21 -15.79 -14.85
N PRO A 400 -42.80 -15.13 -13.76
CA PRO A 400 -41.94 -15.72 -12.74
C PRO A 400 -42.67 -16.81 -11.94
N PHE A 401 -43.99 -16.68 -11.80
CA PHE A 401 -44.87 -17.64 -11.13
C PHE A 401 -45.87 -18.30 -12.11
N GLY A 402 -45.53 -18.36 -13.39
CA GLY A 402 -46.44 -18.82 -14.44
C GLY A 402 -47.62 -17.86 -14.69
N GLU A 403 -48.47 -18.24 -15.65
CA GLU A 403 -49.64 -17.43 -16.04
C GLU A 403 -50.76 -17.48 -14.99
N GLU A 404 -50.77 -18.49 -14.11
CA GLU A 404 -51.75 -18.66 -13.05
C GLU A 404 -51.10 -18.73 -11.64
N PRO A 405 -50.56 -17.61 -11.10
CA PRO A 405 -49.83 -17.64 -9.83
C PRO A 405 -50.68 -18.10 -8.65
N GLY A 406 -50.22 -19.15 -7.98
CA GLY A 406 -50.84 -19.76 -6.81
C GLY A 406 -50.00 -19.65 -5.54
N PHE A 407 -50.59 -20.09 -4.42
CA PHE A 407 -49.85 -20.23 -3.17
C PHE A 407 -48.74 -21.28 -3.31
N ASN A 408 -47.55 -20.96 -2.81
CA ASN A 408 -46.30 -21.74 -2.92
C ASN A 408 -45.64 -21.83 -4.30
N ASP A 409 -46.21 -21.20 -5.32
CA ASP A 409 -45.54 -21.07 -6.61
C ASP A 409 -44.17 -20.40 -6.41
N THR A 410 -43.14 -21.03 -6.95
CA THR A 410 -41.76 -20.67 -6.66
C THR A 410 -41.02 -20.28 -7.92
N PHE A 411 -40.44 -19.09 -7.90
CA PHE A 411 -39.52 -18.59 -8.90
C PHE A 411 -38.08 -18.76 -8.40
N TYR A 412 -37.24 -19.45 -9.16
CA TYR A 412 -35.83 -19.65 -8.84
C TYR A 412 -34.95 -18.79 -9.76
N LEU A 413 -33.95 -18.13 -9.18
CA LEU A 413 -32.82 -17.51 -9.88
C LEU A 413 -31.54 -18.21 -9.46
N ALA A 414 -30.73 -18.60 -10.44
CA ALA A 414 -29.33 -18.97 -10.21
C ALA A 414 -28.40 -17.84 -10.64
N SER A 415 -27.46 -17.50 -9.76
CA SER A 415 -26.29 -16.72 -10.13
C SER A 415 -25.09 -17.20 -9.34
N GLN A 416 -24.20 -17.94 -9.97
CA GLN A 416 -22.94 -18.33 -9.35
C GLN A 416 -22.09 -17.09 -9.04
N GLU A 417 -22.10 -16.09 -9.93
CA GLU A 417 -21.28 -14.89 -9.77
C GLU A 417 -21.68 -14.05 -8.55
N VAL A 418 -22.98 -13.86 -8.34
CA VAL A 418 -23.52 -13.01 -7.26
C VAL A 418 -23.75 -13.82 -5.98
N LEU A 419 -24.43 -14.96 -6.07
CA LEU A 419 -24.93 -15.70 -4.91
C LEU A 419 -23.87 -16.62 -4.27
N SER A 420 -22.67 -16.76 -4.86
CA SER A 420 -21.56 -17.48 -4.24
C SER A 420 -20.75 -16.67 -3.24
N LYS A 421 -21.13 -15.40 -2.98
CA LYS A 421 -20.36 -14.43 -2.18
C LYS A 421 -21.02 -14.22 -0.80
N PRO A 422 -20.63 -14.96 0.25
CA PRO A 422 -21.25 -14.80 1.56
C PRO A 422 -21.10 -13.38 2.11
N GLY A 423 -22.11 -12.88 2.81
CA GLY A 423 -22.13 -11.53 3.39
C GLY A 423 -22.28 -10.38 2.38
N ALA A 424 -22.33 -10.64 1.07
CA ALA A 424 -22.49 -9.58 0.07
C ALA A 424 -23.89 -8.95 0.14
N GLU A 425 -23.97 -7.63 -0.05
CA GLU A 425 -25.24 -6.94 -0.34
C GLU A 425 -25.59 -7.12 -1.81
N VAL A 426 -26.75 -7.69 -2.08
CA VAL A 426 -27.26 -8.00 -3.42
C VAL A 426 -28.42 -7.06 -3.73
N THR A 427 -28.36 -6.44 -4.91
CA THR A 427 -29.47 -5.68 -5.48
C THR A 427 -30.10 -6.48 -6.60
N VAL A 428 -31.41 -6.67 -6.55
CA VAL A 428 -32.19 -7.25 -7.65
C VAL A 428 -32.98 -6.12 -8.28
N ASP A 429 -32.69 -5.82 -9.56
CA ASP A 429 -33.44 -4.85 -10.35
C ASP A 429 -34.43 -5.57 -11.27
N LEU A 430 -35.72 -5.28 -11.12
CA LEU A 430 -36.79 -5.93 -11.85
C LEU A 430 -37.44 -4.96 -12.83
N VAL A 431 -37.47 -5.34 -14.11
CA VAL A 431 -38.13 -4.58 -15.16
C VAL A 431 -39.41 -5.32 -15.58
N LEU A 432 -40.57 -4.72 -15.30
CA LEU A 432 -41.84 -5.24 -15.82
C LEU A 432 -41.99 -4.83 -17.30
N SER A 433 -42.53 -5.74 -18.13
CA SER A 433 -42.73 -5.45 -19.56
C SER A 433 -43.76 -4.35 -19.74
N SER A 434 -43.46 -3.38 -20.59
CA SER A 434 -44.42 -2.32 -20.96
C SER A 434 -45.58 -2.84 -21.79
N ASP A 435 -45.42 -4.02 -22.41
CA ASP A 435 -46.43 -4.66 -23.25
C ASP A 435 -47.38 -5.56 -22.42
N ALA A 436 -47.10 -5.72 -21.12
CA ALA A 436 -47.98 -6.38 -20.16
C ALA A 436 -49.14 -5.49 -19.69
N PRO A 437 -50.30 -6.07 -19.38
CA PRO A 437 -51.28 -5.40 -18.54
C PRO A 437 -50.70 -5.01 -17.16
N PRO A 438 -51.18 -3.91 -16.54
CA PRO A 438 -50.75 -3.53 -15.20
C PRO A 438 -51.03 -4.63 -14.17
N VAL A 439 -50.05 -4.91 -13.32
CA VAL A 439 -50.20 -5.85 -12.20
C VAL A 439 -51.29 -5.39 -11.26
N ASN A 440 -52.26 -6.26 -10.96
CA ASN A 440 -53.27 -5.95 -9.98
C ASN A 440 -52.71 -6.15 -8.56
N THR A 441 -52.77 -5.08 -7.78
CA THR A 441 -52.17 -5.00 -6.44
C THR A 441 -53.19 -5.18 -5.30
N THR A 442 -54.48 -5.36 -5.63
CA THR A 442 -55.58 -5.41 -4.65
C THR A 442 -55.69 -6.73 -3.91
N GLY A 443 -55.08 -7.80 -4.45
CA GLY A 443 -55.08 -9.13 -3.84
C GLY A 443 -54.05 -9.32 -2.72
N GLY A 444 -53.24 -8.30 -2.41
CA GLY A 444 -52.34 -8.31 -1.26
C GLY A 444 -51.27 -9.39 -1.31
N VAL A 445 -50.75 -9.72 -2.50
CA VAL A 445 -49.69 -10.71 -2.67
C VAL A 445 -48.46 -10.37 -1.83
N GLU A 446 -47.91 -11.40 -1.19
CA GLU A 446 -46.65 -11.33 -0.48
C GLU A 446 -45.72 -12.44 -0.97
N VAL A 447 -44.52 -12.02 -1.36
CA VAL A 447 -43.48 -12.90 -1.89
C VAL A 447 -42.34 -12.97 -0.89
N ARG A 448 -41.98 -14.19 -0.51
CA ARG A 448 -40.85 -14.48 0.36
C ARG A 448 -39.62 -14.81 -0.46
N TRP A 449 -38.53 -14.13 -0.19
CA TRP A 449 -37.22 -14.39 -0.78
C TRP A 449 -36.36 -15.25 0.16
N GLU A 450 -35.76 -16.30 -0.37
CA GLU A 450 -34.94 -17.25 0.37
C GLU A 450 -33.69 -17.62 -0.45
N VAL A 451 -32.55 -17.83 0.21
CA VAL A 451 -31.32 -18.31 -0.43
C VAL A 451 -30.89 -19.65 0.17
N TRP A 452 -30.19 -20.47 -0.61
CA TRP A 452 -29.62 -21.70 -0.08
C TRP A 452 -28.27 -21.45 0.60
N ASN A 453 -28.20 -21.61 1.92
CA ASN A 453 -26.98 -21.37 2.70
C ASN A 453 -26.01 -22.58 2.75
N GLY A 454 -26.28 -23.62 1.97
CA GLY A 454 -25.54 -24.89 2.00
C GLY A 454 -26.22 -26.01 2.80
N SER A 455 -27.19 -25.67 3.66
CA SER A 455 -27.91 -26.65 4.50
C SER A 455 -29.43 -26.50 4.44
N THR A 456 -29.93 -25.26 4.44
CA THR A 456 -31.35 -24.93 4.43
C THR A 456 -31.61 -23.71 3.58
N TRP A 457 -32.87 -23.55 3.15
CA TRP A 457 -33.34 -22.29 2.59
C TRP A 457 -33.55 -21.29 3.72
N GLU A 458 -32.79 -20.21 3.67
CA GLU A 458 -32.78 -19.14 4.66
C GLU A 458 -33.42 -17.88 4.09
N ILE A 459 -34.30 -17.23 4.86
CA ILE A 459 -35.02 -16.04 4.42
C ILE A 459 -34.06 -14.85 4.33
N VAL A 460 -34.02 -14.19 3.17
CA VAL A 460 -33.33 -12.91 3.01
C VAL A 460 -34.34 -11.78 3.06
N LYS A 461 -34.20 -10.89 4.05
CA LYS A 461 -35.10 -9.75 4.20
C LYS A 461 -34.62 -8.60 3.31
N HIS A 462 -35.49 -8.13 2.43
CA HIS A 462 -35.20 -7.00 1.57
C HIS A 462 -35.46 -5.66 2.27
N ASN A 463 -34.88 -4.58 1.75
CA ASN A 463 -35.16 -3.22 2.21
C ASN A 463 -36.64 -2.84 2.04
N SER A 464 -37.16 -1.99 2.94
CA SER A 464 -38.57 -1.61 2.98
C SER A 464 -39.01 -0.71 1.81
N SER A 465 -38.08 0.02 1.19
CA SER A 465 -38.34 0.82 -0.02
C SER A 465 -38.57 -0.02 -1.28
N GLY A 466 -38.14 -1.29 -1.29
CA GLY A 466 -38.23 -2.19 -2.43
C GLY A 466 -39.41 -3.16 -2.41
N LEU A 467 -40.31 -3.08 -1.42
CA LEU A 467 -41.37 -4.09 -1.20
C LEU A 467 -42.27 -4.32 -2.42
N SER A 468 -42.67 -3.27 -3.13
CA SER A 468 -43.50 -3.43 -4.33
C SER A 468 -42.78 -4.17 -5.45
N ALA A 469 -41.47 -3.96 -5.59
CA ALA A 469 -40.62 -4.69 -6.53
C ALA A 469 -40.40 -6.13 -6.08
N ALA A 470 -40.08 -6.36 -4.80
CA ALA A 470 -39.92 -7.69 -4.22
C ALA A 470 -41.18 -8.57 -4.36
N ASN A 471 -42.36 -7.95 -4.38
CA ASN A 471 -43.65 -8.61 -4.61
C ASN A 471 -44.06 -8.68 -6.10
N PHE A 472 -43.22 -8.23 -7.03
CA PHE A 472 -43.51 -8.15 -8.48
C PHE A 472 -44.78 -7.34 -8.82
N THR A 473 -45.10 -6.32 -8.03
CA THR A 473 -46.28 -5.45 -8.26
C THR A 473 -45.95 -4.18 -9.04
N ILE A 474 -44.70 -3.71 -8.95
CA ILE A 474 -44.15 -2.59 -9.70
C ILE A 474 -42.71 -2.94 -10.03
N GLY A 475 -42.20 -2.55 -11.20
CA GLY A 475 -40.78 -2.66 -11.50
C GLY A 475 -39.91 -1.77 -10.60
N GLY A 476 -38.64 -2.11 -10.47
CA GLY A 476 -37.66 -1.38 -9.68
C GLY A 476 -36.74 -2.32 -8.90
N ALA A 477 -35.88 -1.72 -8.08
CA ALA A 477 -34.86 -2.44 -7.35
C ALA A 477 -35.22 -2.67 -5.87
N PHE A 478 -34.76 -3.80 -5.34
CA PHE A 478 -34.72 -4.06 -3.91
C PHE A 478 -33.37 -4.68 -3.53
N THR A 479 -32.97 -4.51 -2.27
CA THR A 479 -31.67 -4.98 -1.78
C THR A 479 -31.81 -5.90 -0.59
N PHE A 480 -30.92 -6.88 -0.46
CA PHE A 480 -30.81 -7.77 0.71
C PHE A 480 -29.35 -8.21 0.91
N THR A 481 -29.01 -8.73 2.09
CA THR A 481 -27.66 -9.24 2.40
C THR A 481 -27.65 -10.76 2.40
N LEU A 482 -26.65 -11.36 1.76
CA LEU A 482 -26.44 -12.80 1.80
C LEU A 482 -25.96 -13.25 3.18
N PRO A 483 -26.35 -14.45 3.65
CA PRO A 483 -25.80 -15.05 4.86
C PRO A 483 -24.27 -15.24 4.78
N ASP A 484 -23.63 -15.41 5.94
CA ASP A 484 -22.18 -15.67 6.07
C ASP A 484 -21.76 -17.03 5.51
N GLN A 485 -22.71 -17.89 5.14
CA GLN A 485 -22.48 -19.18 4.50
C GLN A 485 -23.35 -19.33 3.27
N MET A 486 -22.72 -19.68 2.14
CA MET A 486 -23.38 -19.98 0.88
C MET A 486 -22.90 -21.33 0.36
N GLY A 487 -23.77 -22.07 -0.32
CA GLY A 487 -23.40 -23.33 -0.97
C GLY A 487 -24.20 -23.59 -2.24
N PRO A 488 -23.71 -24.45 -3.14
CA PRO A 488 -24.50 -24.86 -4.29
C PRO A 488 -25.56 -25.91 -3.89
N GLN A 489 -26.67 -25.95 -4.63
CA GLN A 489 -27.75 -26.91 -4.47
C GLN A 489 -28.27 -27.35 -5.83
N PRO A 490 -28.61 -28.64 -6.05
CA PRO A 490 -29.37 -29.03 -7.22
C PRO A 490 -30.83 -28.55 -7.13
N VAL A 491 -31.24 -27.69 -8.06
CA VAL A 491 -32.65 -27.37 -8.34
C VAL A 491 -32.94 -27.83 -9.76
N ASN A 492 -33.98 -28.67 -9.91
CA ASN A 492 -34.37 -29.28 -11.20
C ASN A 492 -33.23 -30.00 -11.95
N GLY A 493 -32.22 -30.48 -11.22
CA GLY A 493 -31.07 -31.20 -11.80
C GLY A 493 -29.82 -30.33 -12.02
N GLU A 494 -29.95 -29.00 -11.94
CA GLU A 494 -28.85 -28.06 -12.11
C GLU A 494 -28.28 -27.63 -10.76
N SER A 495 -26.99 -27.89 -10.54
CA SER A 495 -26.29 -27.55 -9.31
C SER A 495 -25.71 -26.14 -9.42
N ASN A 496 -26.31 -25.17 -8.72
CA ASN A 496 -25.87 -23.78 -8.72
C ASN A 496 -26.16 -23.10 -7.36
N TYR A 497 -25.81 -21.83 -7.20
CA TYR A 497 -26.18 -20.99 -6.07
C TYR A 497 -27.52 -20.33 -6.36
N TRP A 498 -28.49 -20.54 -5.48
CA TRP A 498 -29.88 -20.22 -5.76
C TRP A 498 -30.48 -19.18 -4.80
N LEU A 499 -31.21 -18.26 -5.41
CA LEU A 499 -32.20 -17.40 -4.79
C LEU A 499 -33.57 -17.92 -5.24
N ARG A 500 -34.53 -18.02 -4.32
CA ARG A 500 -35.91 -18.37 -4.63
C ARG A 500 -36.87 -17.33 -4.09
N ALA A 501 -37.84 -16.96 -4.89
CA ALA A 501 -39.00 -16.17 -4.51
C ALA A 501 -40.21 -17.11 -4.46
N ARG A 502 -41.03 -17.01 -3.41
CA ARG A 502 -42.21 -17.87 -3.25
C ARG A 502 -43.41 -17.07 -2.78
N ILE A 503 -44.56 -17.31 -3.41
CA ILE A 503 -45.82 -16.71 -2.97
C ILE A 503 -46.24 -17.36 -1.66
N ILE A 504 -46.31 -16.57 -0.59
CA ILE A 504 -46.64 -17.04 0.75
C ILE A 504 -48.03 -16.59 1.22
N THR A 505 -48.59 -15.53 0.64
CA THR A 505 -49.98 -15.14 0.87
C THR A 505 -50.47 -14.20 -0.23
N GLY A 506 -51.78 -13.96 -0.24
CA GLY A 506 -52.46 -13.09 -1.21
C GLY A 506 -52.45 -13.63 -2.63
N ASN A 507 -52.76 -12.76 -3.57
CA ASN A 507 -52.69 -13.01 -5.01
C ASN A 507 -52.52 -11.68 -5.77
N TYR A 508 -52.27 -11.75 -7.07
CA TYR A 508 -52.21 -10.59 -7.95
C TYR A 508 -53.62 -10.07 -8.34
N GLY A 509 -54.61 -10.19 -7.44
CA GLY A 509 -56.00 -9.75 -7.59
C GLY A 509 -56.87 -10.60 -8.54
N THR A 510 -58.17 -10.29 -8.58
CA THR A 510 -59.16 -10.91 -9.49
C THR A 510 -60.00 -9.82 -10.17
N GLU A 511 -60.39 -9.98 -11.43
CA GLU A 511 -61.43 -9.13 -12.03
C GLU A 511 -62.79 -9.42 -11.35
N GLU A 512 -63.36 -8.40 -10.71
CA GLU A 512 -64.73 -8.30 -10.15
C GLU A 512 -65.35 -9.60 -9.59
N ALA A 513 -65.31 -9.76 -8.27
CA ALA A 513 -66.26 -10.61 -7.54
C ALA A 513 -67.01 -9.79 -6.49
N THR A 514 -68.33 -9.68 -6.68
CA THR A 514 -69.30 -9.12 -5.73
C THR A 514 -69.12 -9.71 -4.34
N ALA A 515 -69.05 -8.82 -3.35
CA ALA A 515 -68.93 -9.16 -1.93
C ALA A 515 -70.03 -10.14 -1.48
N GLU A 516 -69.63 -11.35 -1.11
CA GLU A 516 -70.34 -12.14 -0.11
C GLU A 516 -69.42 -12.39 1.09
N GLU A 517 -69.89 -11.90 2.24
CA GLU A 517 -69.25 -12.02 3.54
C GLU A 517 -68.98 -13.50 3.88
N THR A 518 -67.70 -13.87 3.97
CA THR A 518 -67.31 -15.16 4.56
C THR A 518 -66.35 -14.90 5.71
N SER A 519 -66.75 -15.30 6.91
CA SER A 519 -66.00 -15.12 8.16
C SER A 519 -64.65 -15.82 8.11
N THR A 520 -63.58 -15.03 8.30
CA THR A 520 -62.22 -15.49 8.59
C THR A 520 -62.11 -15.98 10.04
N THR A 521 -61.72 -17.23 10.24
CA THR A 521 -61.26 -17.73 11.54
C THR A 521 -59.74 -17.61 11.63
N LEU A 522 -59.27 -16.73 12.51
CA LEU A 522 -57.85 -16.41 12.74
C LEU A 522 -57.11 -17.59 13.43
N GLN A 523 -55.87 -17.89 13.03
CA GLN A 523 -54.96 -18.80 13.74
C GLN A 523 -53.53 -18.22 13.80
N PRO A 524 -52.79 -18.39 14.92
CA PRO A 524 -51.44 -17.82 15.11
C PRO A 524 -50.32 -18.61 14.39
N SER A 525 -49.27 -17.90 13.96
CA SER A 525 -48.05 -18.46 13.37
C SER A 525 -47.15 -19.03 14.48
N ARG A 526 -47.09 -20.35 14.62
CA ARG A 526 -46.26 -21.03 15.65
C ARG A 526 -44.74 -20.91 15.42
N ALA A 527 -44.28 -20.23 14.37
CA ALA A 527 -42.88 -20.21 13.97
C ALA A 527 -41.99 -19.29 14.83
N ILE A 528 -42.53 -18.16 15.30
CA ILE A 528 -41.80 -17.20 16.15
C ILE A 528 -42.63 -16.97 17.41
N SER A 529 -42.19 -17.57 18.51
CA SER A 529 -42.86 -17.49 19.81
C SER A 529 -41.84 -17.32 20.93
N THR A 530 -42.22 -16.57 21.95
CA THR A 530 -41.45 -16.35 23.17
C THR A 530 -42.41 -16.29 24.35
N THR A 531 -41.91 -16.09 25.56
CA THR A 531 -42.74 -15.99 26.77
C THR A 531 -42.38 -14.78 27.60
N LEU A 532 -43.36 -14.22 28.31
CA LEU A 532 -43.11 -13.14 29.25
C LEU A 532 -42.26 -13.62 30.44
N THR A 533 -41.11 -12.99 30.67
CA THR A 533 -40.26 -13.27 31.83
C THR A 533 -40.83 -12.68 33.12
N GLN A 534 -41.71 -11.69 33.03
CA GLN A 534 -42.35 -11.03 34.16
C GLN A 534 -43.84 -10.81 33.86
N ALA A 535 -44.68 -10.79 34.90
CA ALA A 535 -46.08 -10.43 34.74
C ALA A 535 -46.20 -8.95 34.36
N VAL A 536 -47.15 -8.65 33.48
CA VAL A 536 -47.41 -7.30 32.97
C VAL A 536 -48.87 -6.94 33.23
N SER A 537 -49.11 -5.72 33.70
CA SER A 537 -50.45 -5.22 34.03
C SER A 537 -51.02 -4.37 32.89
N SER A 538 -52.35 -4.31 32.82
CA SER A 538 -53.09 -3.40 31.95
C SER A 538 -52.55 -1.96 32.05
N GLY A 539 -52.37 -1.32 30.89
CA GLY A 539 -51.76 0.00 30.74
C GLY A 539 -50.25 -0.02 30.46
N ALA A 540 -49.58 -1.17 30.47
CA ALA A 540 -48.18 -1.28 30.10
C ALA A 540 -47.98 -1.25 28.57
N ASN A 541 -46.88 -0.66 28.11
CA ASN A 541 -46.47 -0.64 26.70
C ASN A 541 -45.12 -1.33 26.48
N THR A 542 -44.63 -2.08 27.45
CA THR A 542 -43.35 -2.80 27.36
C THR A 542 -43.52 -4.23 27.85
N LEU A 543 -42.95 -5.17 27.11
CA LEU A 543 -42.96 -6.61 27.41
C LEU A 543 -41.52 -7.10 27.57
N GLN A 544 -41.23 -7.71 28.71
CA GLN A 544 -39.95 -8.40 28.93
C GLN A 544 -40.09 -9.87 28.52
N VAL A 545 -39.41 -10.28 27.46
CA VAL A 545 -39.55 -11.62 26.88
C VAL A 545 -38.33 -12.51 27.11
N SER A 546 -38.48 -13.83 27.01
CA SER A 546 -37.38 -14.79 27.19
C SER A 546 -36.32 -14.67 26.09
N SER A 547 -36.74 -14.28 24.89
CA SER A 547 -35.93 -13.99 23.72
C SER A 547 -36.72 -13.05 22.81
N ALA A 548 -36.11 -11.95 22.35
CA ALA A 548 -36.65 -11.11 21.30
C ALA A 548 -36.15 -11.51 19.89
N SER A 549 -35.33 -12.57 19.80
CA SER A 549 -34.83 -13.08 18.52
C SER A 549 -36.01 -13.50 17.63
N GLY A 550 -36.02 -13.01 16.40
CA GLY A 550 -37.08 -13.25 15.42
C GLY A 550 -38.13 -12.14 15.33
N PHE A 551 -38.24 -11.27 16.33
CA PHE A 551 -39.13 -10.10 16.30
C PHE A 551 -38.42 -8.86 15.75
N GLN A 552 -39.19 -7.95 15.14
CA GLN A 552 -38.75 -6.66 14.60
C GLN A 552 -39.72 -5.52 14.96
N ASP A 553 -39.26 -4.29 14.77
CA ASP A 553 -40.10 -3.10 14.85
C ASP A 553 -41.24 -3.20 13.81
N ASN A 554 -42.45 -2.84 14.21
CA ASN A 554 -43.72 -2.94 13.51
C ASN A 554 -44.35 -4.35 13.39
N ASP A 555 -43.73 -5.38 13.94
CA ASP A 555 -44.36 -6.71 14.00
C ASP A 555 -45.68 -6.68 14.78
N SER A 556 -46.70 -7.34 14.23
CA SER A 556 -47.94 -7.62 14.96
C SER A 556 -47.74 -8.89 15.79
N ILE A 557 -48.09 -8.83 17.06
CA ILE A 557 -47.91 -9.93 18.01
C ILE A 557 -49.23 -10.24 18.71
N LEU A 558 -49.40 -11.50 19.10
CA LEU A 558 -50.47 -11.99 19.94
C LEU A 558 -49.89 -12.39 21.31
N ILE A 559 -50.42 -11.77 22.37
CA ILE A 559 -50.00 -11.98 23.76
C ILE A 559 -51.02 -12.87 24.45
N GLY A 560 -50.56 -13.92 25.12
CA GLY A 560 -51.37 -14.85 25.88
C GLY A 560 -52.33 -15.63 24.99
N ALA A 561 -51.87 -16.15 23.85
CA ALA A 561 -52.67 -16.89 22.88
C ALA A 561 -53.40 -18.10 23.51
N ASP A 562 -52.83 -18.66 24.57
CA ASP A 562 -53.34 -19.78 25.37
C ASP A 562 -54.14 -19.36 26.61
N THR A 563 -54.35 -18.06 26.83
CA THR A 563 -55.04 -17.51 28.00
C THR A 563 -56.50 -17.19 27.72
N SER A 564 -57.26 -16.88 28.78
CA SER A 564 -58.66 -16.46 28.66
C SER A 564 -58.85 -15.05 28.07
N GLN A 565 -57.78 -14.28 27.85
CA GLN A 565 -57.80 -12.89 27.37
C GLN A 565 -56.62 -12.63 26.40
N PRO A 566 -56.59 -13.27 25.21
CA PRO A 566 -55.54 -13.03 24.23
C PRO A 566 -55.62 -11.59 23.70
N GLU A 567 -54.48 -10.97 23.45
CA GLU A 567 -54.40 -9.56 23.11
C GLU A 567 -53.42 -9.27 21.98
N TYR A 568 -53.83 -8.42 21.04
CA TYR A 568 -53.00 -7.99 19.91
C TYR A 568 -52.26 -6.71 20.23
N ALA A 569 -50.97 -6.68 19.89
CA ALA A 569 -50.18 -5.47 19.95
C ALA A 569 -49.23 -5.39 18.75
N GLN A 570 -48.70 -4.20 18.51
CA GLN A 570 -47.67 -3.98 17.51
C GLN A 570 -46.39 -3.53 18.22
N ILE A 571 -45.25 -4.05 17.81
CA ILE A 571 -43.94 -3.65 18.35
C ILE A 571 -43.56 -2.30 17.74
N SER A 572 -43.13 -1.34 18.56
CA SER A 572 -42.62 -0.05 18.11
C SER A 572 -41.09 0.03 18.13
N SER A 573 -40.45 -0.68 19.06
CA SER A 573 -38.99 -0.80 19.13
C SER A 573 -38.56 -2.02 19.94
N ILE A 574 -37.41 -2.58 19.63
CA ILE A 574 -36.80 -3.69 20.39
C ILE A 574 -35.46 -3.25 20.99
N SER A 575 -35.28 -3.51 22.28
CA SER A 575 -33.99 -3.31 22.95
C SER A 575 -33.68 -4.48 23.86
N SER A 576 -32.61 -5.22 23.53
CA SER A 576 -32.29 -6.50 24.15
C SER A 576 -33.47 -7.47 24.06
N ASN A 577 -34.02 -7.92 25.20
CA ASN A 577 -35.22 -8.76 25.27
C ASN A 577 -36.47 -7.98 25.73
N THR A 578 -36.49 -6.67 25.48
CA THR A 578 -37.64 -5.79 25.76
C THR A 578 -38.32 -5.42 24.45
N LEU A 579 -39.60 -5.76 24.31
CA LEU A 579 -40.44 -5.29 23.22
C LEU A 579 -41.22 -4.06 23.71
N THR A 580 -41.00 -2.90 23.09
CA THR A 580 -41.86 -1.73 23.30
C THR A 580 -42.99 -1.80 22.29
N LEU A 581 -44.21 -1.50 22.72
CA LEU A 581 -45.42 -1.58 21.91
C LEU A 581 -45.87 -0.20 21.43
N THR A 582 -46.53 -0.15 20.28
CA THR A 582 -47.16 1.08 19.76
C THR A 582 -48.35 1.50 20.62
N ASN A 583 -49.07 0.53 21.21
CA ASN A 583 -50.20 0.74 22.10
C ASN A 583 -49.97 0.09 23.46
N THR A 584 -50.64 0.59 24.51
CA THR A 584 -50.67 -0.08 25.82
C THR A 584 -51.57 -1.30 25.77
N ILE A 585 -51.19 -2.37 26.47
CA ILE A 585 -52.05 -3.54 26.66
C ILE A 585 -53.25 -3.21 27.55
N TYR A 586 -54.36 -3.90 27.34
CA TYR A 586 -55.66 -3.72 27.99
C TYR A 586 -55.92 -4.76 29.08
N SER A 587 -55.24 -5.92 29.03
CA SER A 587 -55.40 -7.01 30.01
C SER A 587 -54.11 -7.29 30.79
N ASP A 588 -54.27 -7.87 31.99
CA ASP A 588 -53.14 -8.37 32.77
C ASP A 588 -52.67 -9.73 32.18
N HIS A 589 -51.38 -9.88 31.94
CA HIS A 589 -50.77 -11.13 31.47
C HIS A 589 -49.73 -11.63 32.48
N ALA A 590 -49.82 -12.90 32.85
CA ALA A 590 -48.93 -13.51 33.84
C ALA A 590 -47.52 -13.76 33.25
N SER A 591 -46.52 -13.88 34.13
CA SER A 591 -45.22 -14.43 33.75
C SER A 591 -45.40 -15.84 33.17
N GLY A 592 -44.80 -16.10 32.01
CA GLY A 592 -44.95 -17.32 31.23
C GLY A 592 -46.01 -17.25 30.12
N ALA A 593 -46.82 -16.19 30.03
CA ALA A 593 -47.75 -16.03 28.91
C ALA A 593 -47.01 -15.98 27.56
N THR A 594 -47.57 -16.61 26.52
CA THR A 594 -46.94 -16.63 25.20
C THR A 594 -46.97 -15.26 24.54
N VAL A 595 -45.95 -14.94 23.77
CA VAL A 595 -45.92 -13.81 22.85
C VAL A 595 -45.54 -14.38 21.50
N GLU A 596 -46.48 -14.39 20.57
CA GLU A 596 -46.37 -15.05 19.28
C GLU A 596 -46.43 -14.00 18.17
N LEU A 597 -45.60 -14.14 17.14
CA LEU A 597 -45.74 -13.34 15.94
C LEU A 597 -47.09 -13.67 15.30
N PHE A 598 -47.88 -12.63 15.03
CA PHE A 598 -49.21 -12.76 14.49
C PHE A 598 -49.18 -12.41 12.99
N GLU A 599 -49.27 -13.45 12.16
CA GLU A 599 -49.46 -13.34 10.71
C GLU A 599 -50.90 -13.77 10.38
N GLN A 600 -51.59 -13.01 9.54
CA GLN A 600 -52.97 -13.27 9.16
C GLN A 600 -53.01 -14.28 8.00
N GLU A 601 -53.47 -15.52 8.23
CA GLU A 601 -53.85 -16.44 7.14
C GLU A 601 -55.33 -16.29 6.75
N VAL A 602 -55.64 -16.37 5.45
CA VAL A 602 -57.01 -16.49 4.92
C VAL A 602 -57.12 -17.74 4.04
N SER A 603 -58.13 -18.58 4.31
CA SER A 603 -58.36 -19.86 3.61
C SER A 603 -58.84 -19.69 2.17
N SER A 604 -58.36 -20.61 1.32
CA SER A 604 -58.62 -20.77 -0.12
C SER A 604 -60.10 -20.85 -0.54
N GLY A 605 -60.43 -20.20 -1.66
CA GLY A 605 -61.58 -20.52 -2.50
C GLY A 605 -61.15 -20.59 -3.98
N ILE A 606 -61.35 -21.75 -4.61
CA ILE A 606 -61.10 -21.98 -6.04
C ILE A 606 -62.23 -21.36 -6.86
N ASN A 607 -61.93 -20.47 -7.81
CA ASN A 607 -62.52 -20.45 -9.16
C ASN A 607 -61.83 -19.42 -10.09
N THR A 608 -61.69 -19.86 -11.34
CA THR A 608 -60.83 -19.42 -12.44
C THR A 608 -61.28 -18.14 -13.16
N ILE A 609 -60.29 -17.31 -13.56
CA ILE A 609 -60.04 -16.65 -14.88
C ILE A 609 -59.18 -15.38 -14.64
N ILE A 610 -58.06 -15.22 -15.38
CA ILE A 610 -56.92 -14.32 -15.10
C ILE A 610 -56.66 -13.38 -16.30
N PRO A 611 -56.27 -12.11 -16.10
CA PRO A 611 -55.62 -11.28 -17.11
C PRO A 611 -54.07 -11.26 -17.00
N GLU A 612 -53.43 -11.13 -18.16
CA GLU A 612 -52.00 -11.34 -18.50
C GLU A 612 -50.98 -10.40 -17.78
N LEU A 613 -49.70 -10.81 -17.68
CA LEU A 613 -48.63 -10.13 -16.91
C LEU A 613 -47.21 -10.50 -17.43
N LEU A 614 -46.70 -9.82 -18.47
CA LEU A 614 -45.34 -10.01 -19.03
C LEU A 614 -44.24 -9.29 -18.22
N LEU A 615 -43.05 -9.88 -18.06
CA LEU A 615 -41.80 -9.20 -17.62
C LEU A 615 -40.74 -9.21 -18.73
N THR A 616 -40.09 -8.10 -19.07
CA THR A 616 -38.96 -8.01 -20.03
C THR A 616 -37.60 -8.09 -19.34
N PHE A 617 -36.65 -8.82 -19.91
CA PHE A 617 -35.21 -8.66 -19.61
C PHE A 617 -34.49 -8.08 -20.83
N SER A 618 -33.85 -6.92 -20.66
CA SER A 618 -33.14 -6.22 -21.74
C SER A 618 -31.68 -6.68 -21.80
N ALA A 619 -31.33 -7.48 -22.79
CA ALA A 619 -29.95 -7.68 -23.23
C ALA A 619 -29.55 -6.55 -24.20
N GLY A 620 -28.84 -5.52 -23.70
CA GLY A 620 -28.38 -4.40 -24.52
C GLY A 620 -27.19 -4.77 -25.41
N HIS A 621 -27.42 -5.00 -26.70
CA HIS A 621 -26.37 -4.92 -27.72
C HIS A 621 -26.33 -3.48 -28.29
N PRO A 622 -25.15 -2.87 -28.51
CA PRO A 622 -25.08 -1.50 -29.03
C PRO A 622 -25.61 -1.43 -30.47
N PRO A 623 -26.33 -0.37 -30.86
CA PRO A 623 -26.77 -0.20 -32.23
C PRO A 623 -25.56 -0.01 -33.15
N GLY A 624 -25.35 -0.98 -34.04
CA GLY A 624 -24.39 -0.89 -35.13
C GLY A 624 -24.71 0.28 -36.04
N GLY A 625 -23.79 1.24 -36.12
CA GLY A 625 -23.82 2.30 -37.12
C GLY A 625 -23.59 1.72 -38.50
N ILE A 626 -24.63 1.75 -39.33
CA ILE A 626 -24.55 1.48 -40.76
C ILE A 626 -24.29 2.83 -41.46
N ASP A 627 -23.18 2.88 -42.17
CA ASP A 627 -22.86 3.87 -43.20
C ASP A 627 -23.94 3.87 -44.31
N SER A 628 -24.55 5.02 -44.59
CA SER A 628 -24.90 5.40 -45.97
C SER A 628 -25.33 6.87 -46.10
N ASN A 629 -24.66 7.53 -47.03
CA ASN A 629 -24.83 8.90 -47.55
C ASN A 629 -26.22 9.29 -48.11
N TYR A 630 -26.35 10.60 -48.37
CA TYR A 630 -27.30 11.36 -49.23
C TYR A 630 -28.67 11.71 -48.61
N TYR A 631 -29.23 12.93 -48.65
CA TYR A 631 -29.27 14.04 -49.65
C TYR A 631 -29.70 15.37 -48.95
N SER A 632 -29.25 16.53 -49.50
CA SER A 632 -29.86 17.90 -49.59
C SER A 632 -30.66 18.47 -48.41
N ASP A 633 -30.50 19.72 -47.94
CA ASP A 633 -30.20 21.02 -48.56
C ASP A 633 -29.38 21.93 -47.61
#